data_AF-A0A972UBW6-F1
#
_entry.id   AF-A0A972UBW6-F1
#
_cell.length_a   1.000
_cell.length_b   1.000
_cell.length_c   1.000
_cell.angle_alpha   90.00
_cell.angle_beta   90.00
_cell.angle_gamma   90.00
#
_symmetry.space_group_name_H-M   'P 1'
#
loop_
_entity.id
_entity.type
_entity.pdbx_description
1 polymer ?
#
loop_
_entity_poly.entity_id
_entity_poly.type
_entity_poly.pdbx_seq_one_letter_code
_entity_poly.pdbx_strand_id
1 'polypeptide(L)'
;MRLLGFVAGGILAGAFSSVAVEIWFGIALASLLAVGGGLLYEWFSSRSARLRSVGWFPLPVTTIVSLVLVFSAFAAYAVLRFNYVPQNGLLPFVGKSVVLSGRVESRPVVSSSGTRFLMEVREVFDDGQSALLCDCAAVHVRGAGRGELQIRRGSLVRVKGSVSGFSGASNRGEFNPHRTARLKGVSASVFAAGGWQVQSEKESGAGWFDRCIVEPVALYLEDSLRRFVPDGPERAFMAGVLAGQRDQLSAEHEQAFRRTGTAHILAVSGLHVGLLVLVVNLLLQRLKAAAWGRWAAVVLTGFILLVYTSVTGGAPSVRRASIMAMVMLTGAASGRQSFSLNALALADVIILFFDPLDLFSPGFQMSNAAVLSILLFNPHLNQLLNRGGGGAGRRIWRFVNSSLLLTFSATLGVAPLIAWYFGTVSLIAFVANFPVVLFSSLMLYALFAMLSLNLVSAAAAGVLGAAAQFFAALALASASFFSSLPFGVVEFRPAAFELLLFFFLLPVPLFFLVRKRWKEGAGVLLVAANIFVWQGFVVPPAAVSPAFLSVNLGRNHSFLFSSGFESIQVDAGRKPSDRERVRQQEAGFGFFSPSAVVQLYSPDSLVLGVSSGHYFLQADSLLVLPSVVIARPARRVVKLWSRRQSVLVASGTGELRLSELFRADTAVLWIYSFGQKQQRELASWLEYSRPEHCLLVPGGFLKRADREILRRFSLKRPGVEFHSKDRQMVVWPDEPLSFRGS
;
A
#
# COMPACT_ATOMS: atom_id res chain seq x y z
N MET A 1 -13.88 22.93 -2.49
CA MET A 1 -13.46 22.31 -3.77
C MET A 1 -12.35 23.06 -4.47
N ARG A 2 -12.52 24.32 -4.92
CA ARG A 2 -11.46 25.08 -5.64
C ARG A 2 -10.13 25.12 -4.88
N LEU A 3 -10.16 25.45 -3.59
CA LEU A 3 -8.97 25.48 -2.72
C LEU A 3 -8.22 24.14 -2.72
N LEU A 4 -8.93 23.01 -2.59
CA LEU A 4 -8.34 21.67 -2.64
C LEU A 4 -7.62 21.41 -3.97
N GLY A 5 -8.17 21.90 -5.09
CA GLY A 5 -7.52 21.80 -6.40
C GLY A 5 -6.15 22.51 -6.44
N PHE A 6 -6.04 23.70 -5.84
CA PHE A 6 -4.76 24.42 -5.74
C PHE A 6 -3.80 23.75 -4.75
N VAL A 7 -4.30 23.21 -3.63
CA VAL A 7 -3.49 22.44 -2.69
C VAL A 7 -2.91 21.20 -3.36
N ALA A 8 -3.75 20.38 -4.01
CA ALA A 8 -3.31 19.17 -4.71
C ALA A 8 -2.37 19.51 -5.89
N GLY A 9 -2.70 20.55 -6.67
CA GLY A 9 -1.84 21.04 -7.75
C GLY A 9 -0.47 21.50 -7.25
N GLY A 10 -0.43 22.22 -6.13
CA GLY A 10 0.82 22.67 -5.50
C GLY A 10 1.67 21.49 -5.04
N ILE A 11 1.06 20.49 -4.37
CA ILE A 11 1.76 19.27 -3.94
C ILE A 11 2.32 18.50 -5.15
N LEU A 12 1.54 18.34 -6.22
CA LEU A 12 1.99 17.69 -7.45
C LEU A 12 3.15 18.44 -8.11
N ALA A 13 3.05 19.77 -8.20
CA ALA A 13 4.14 20.61 -8.72
C ALA A 13 5.40 20.45 -7.86
N GLY A 14 5.29 20.49 -6.53
CA GLY A 14 6.43 20.31 -5.64
C GLY A 14 7.07 18.92 -5.69
N ALA A 15 6.27 17.88 -5.90
CA ALA A 15 6.76 16.49 -5.95
C ALA A 15 7.43 16.13 -7.28
N PHE A 16 6.97 16.69 -8.40
CA PHE A 16 7.41 16.30 -9.75
C PHE A 16 8.22 17.38 -10.50
N SER A 17 8.18 18.63 -10.07
CA SER A 17 9.02 19.68 -10.68
C SER A 17 10.45 19.62 -10.14
N SER A 18 11.40 20.05 -10.97
CA SER A 18 12.80 20.27 -10.59
C SER A 18 13.05 21.66 -10.00
N VAL A 19 11.98 22.42 -9.70
CA VAL A 19 12.07 23.78 -9.19
C VAL A 19 12.58 23.76 -7.75
N ALA A 20 13.59 24.60 -7.47
CA ALA A 20 14.21 24.71 -6.16
C ALA A 20 13.22 25.22 -5.09
N VAL A 21 13.39 24.77 -3.85
CA VAL A 21 12.46 25.09 -2.75
C VAL A 21 12.43 26.59 -2.43
N GLU A 22 13.55 27.26 -2.62
CA GLU A 22 13.75 28.69 -2.39
C GLU A 22 12.86 29.53 -3.31
N ILE A 23 12.66 29.06 -4.54
CA ILE A 23 11.78 29.74 -5.52
C ILE A 23 10.33 29.63 -5.06
N TRP A 24 9.88 28.44 -4.67
CA TRP A 24 8.52 28.24 -4.16
C TRP A 24 8.28 29.05 -2.88
N PHE A 25 9.25 29.07 -1.98
CA PHE A 25 9.18 29.85 -0.75
C PHE A 25 9.15 31.35 -1.03
N GLY A 26 9.96 31.83 -1.99
CA GLY A 26 9.96 33.23 -2.43
C GLY A 26 8.60 33.67 -3.00
N ILE A 27 7.99 32.85 -3.86
CA ILE A 27 6.64 33.11 -4.40
C ILE A 27 5.59 33.12 -3.28
N ALA A 28 5.67 32.18 -2.35
CA ALA A 28 4.75 32.12 -1.21
C ALA A 28 4.90 33.36 -0.32
N LEU A 29 6.12 33.76 0.02
CA LEU A 29 6.38 34.94 0.83
C LEU A 29 5.90 36.23 0.15
N ALA A 30 6.20 36.42 -1.14
CA ALA A 30 5.74 37.57 -1.91
C ALA A 30 4.20 37.64 -1.95
N SER A 31 3.55 36.49 -2.16
CA SER A 31 2.08 36.39 -2.16
C SER A 31 1.49 36.68 -0.78
N LEU A 32 2.13 36.22 0.30
CA LEU A 32 1.72 36.50 1.67
C LEU A 32 1.79 38.00 1.99
N LEU A 33 2.88 38.66 1.60
CA LEU A 33 3.06 40.10 1.77
C LEU A 33 2.02 40.89 0.96
N ALA A 34 1.74 40.48 -0.27
CA ALA A 34 0.72 41.11 -1.11
C ALA A 34 -0.70 40.96 -0.52
N VAL A 35 -1.07 39.78 0.00
CA VAL A 35 -2.36 39.57 0.68
C VAL A 35 -2.43 40.38 1.97
N GLY A 36 -1.39 40.35 2.80
CA GLY A 36 -1.33 41.10 4.05
C GLY A 36 -1.41 42.61 3.83
N GLY A 37 -0.67 43.13 2.85
CA GLY A 37 -0.73 44.53 2.44
C GLY A 37 -2.09 44.94 1.89
N GLY A 38 -2.73 44.08 1.07
CA GLY A 38 -4.08 44.32 0.57
C GLY A 38 -5.14 44.38 1.69
N LEU A 39 -5.09 43.44 2.63
CA LEU A 39 -6.00 43.41 3.79
C LEU A 39 -5.77 44.60 4.74
N LEU A 40 -4.52 44.99 4.96
CA LEU A 40 -4.19 46.19 5.75
C LEU A 40 -4.69 47.46 5.06
N TYR A 41 -4.50 47.59 3.74
CA TYR A 41 -5.01 48.72 2.97
C TYR A 41 -6.53 48.79 3.03
N GLU A 42 -7.24 47.67 2.89
CA GLU A 42 -8.70 47.59 3.02
C GLU A 42 -9.16 48.00 4.43
N TRP A 43 -8.46 47.52 5.46
CA TRP A 43 -8.75 47.89 6.85
C TRP A 43 -8.55 49.40 7.11
N PHE A 44 -7.46 50.01 6.64
CA PHE A 44 -7.19 51.44 6.80
C PHE A 44 -8.12 52.32 5.94
N SER A 45 -8.39 51.93 4.69
CA SER A 45 -9.28 52.67 3.80
C SER A 45 -10.75 52.65 4.28
N SER A 46 -11.19 51.56 4.91
CA SER A 46 -12.52 51.48 5.52
C SER A 46 -12.73 52.49 6.66
N ARG A 47 -11.66 52.90 7.35
CA ARG A 47 -11.68 53.85 8.48
C ARG A 47 -11.49 55.32 8.08
N SER A 48 -11.07 55.63 6.85
CA SER A 48 -10.78 57.00 6.42
C SER A 48 -11.59 57.42 5.18
N ALA A 49 -12.43 58.45 5.34
CA ALA A 49 -13.28 58.96 4.25
C ALA A 49 -12.49 59.49 3.04
N ARG A 50 -11.24 59.96 3.25
CA ARG A 50 -10.33 60.45 2.18
C ARG A 50 -9.74 59.34 1.31
N LEU A 51 -9.62 58.12 1.85
CA LEU A 51 -8.99 56.99 1.15
C LEU A 51 -9.99 56.15 0.34
N ARG A 52 -11.30 56.42 0.44
CA ARG A 52 -12.32 55.74 -0.39
C ARG A 52 -12.22 56.10 -1.88
N SER A 53 -11.60 57.22 -2.23
CA SER A 53 -11.50 57.70 -3.62
C SER A 53 -10.31 57.10 -4.39
N VAL A 54 -9.38 56.41 -3.71
CA VAL A 54 -8.23 55.76 -4.35
C VAL A 54 -8.51 54.27 -4.50
N GLY A 55 -8.73 53.88 -5.76
CA GLY A 55 -9.12 52.57 -6.29
C GLY A 55 -8.99 51.34 -5.39
N TRP A 56 -10.08 50.56 -5.38
CA TRP A 56 -10.18 49.18 -4.91
C TRP A 56 -8.95 48.33 -5.26
N PHE A 57 -8.41 47.60 -4.28
CA PHE A 57 -7.82 46.29 -4.58
C PHE A 57 -8.97 45.38 -5.03
N PRO A 58 -9.02 44.91 -6.29
CA PRO A 58 -10.15 44.11 -6.74
C PRO A 58 -10.20 42.81 -5.93
N LEU A 59 -11.35 42.46 -5.35
CA LEU A 59 -11.64 41.14 -4.77
C LEU A 59 -11.13 39.95 -5.64
N PRO A 60 -11.19 40.02 -6.99
CA PRO A 60 -10.57 39.02 -7.85
C PRO A 60 -9.05 38.88 -7.68
N VAL A 61 -8.33 40.01 -7.54
CA VAL A 61 -6.87 40.02 -7.40
C VAL A 61 -6.46 39.44 -6.06
N THR A 62 -7.09 39.86 -4.95
CA THR A 62 -6.79 39.30 -3.62
C THR A 62 -7.08 37.79 -3.55
N THR A 63 -8.15 37.35 -4.22
CA THR A 63 -8.47 35.91 -4.35
C THR A 63 -7.42 35.16 -5.16
N ILE A 64 -6.99 35.68 -6.32
CA ILE A 64 -5.96 35.05 -7.15
C ILE A 64 -4.65 34.95 -6.37
N VAL A 65 -4.19 36.03 -5.74
CA VAL A 65 -2.95 36.04 -4.96
C VAL A 65 -3.03 35.07 -3.79
N SER A 66 -4.19 34.96 -3.13
CA SER A 66 -4.40 33.96 -2.07
C SER A 66 -4.31 32.52 -2.58
N LEU A 67 -4.82 32.25 -3.79
CA LEU A 67 -4.72 30.92 -4.41
C LEU A 67 -3.28 30.60 -4.83
N VAL A 68 -2.54 31.59 -5.34
CA VAL A 68 -1.10 31.47 -5.65
C VAL A 68 -0.29 31.23 -4.37
N LEU A 69 -0.60 31.93 -3.29
CA LEU A 69 0.00 31.70 -1.96
C LEU A 69 -0.20 30.25 -1.52
N VAL A 70 -1.43 29.74 -1.57
CA VAL A 70 -1.74 28.36 -1.18
C VAL A 70 -1.00 27.36 -2.07
N PHE A 71 -1.04 27.54 -3.38
CA PHE A 71 -0.36 26.65 -4.33
C PHE A 71 1.15 26.59 -4.08
N SER A 72 1.80 27.75 -3.98
CA SER A 72 3.25 27.86 -3.79
C SER A 72 3.71 27.39 -2.41
N ALA A 73 2.94 27.66 -1.35
CA ALA A 73 3.22 27.18 0.00
C ALA A 73 3.16 25.65 0.07
N PHE A 74 2.14 25.02 -0.52
CA PHE A 74 2.04 23.56 -0.58
C PHE A 74 3.08 22.93 -1.50
N ALA A 75 3.49 23.61 -2.58
CA ALA A 75 4.60 23.17 -3.42
C ALA A 75 5.92 23.18 -2.64
N ALA A 76 6.24 24.28 -1.94
CA ALA A 76 7.41 24.36 -1.07
C ALA A 76 7.39 23.26 0.00
N TYR A 77 6.24 23.06 0.67
CA TYR A 77 6.09 22.05 1.70
C TYR A 77 6.27 20.62 1.17
N ALA A 78 5.71 20.33 -0.01
CA ALA A 78 5.90 19.03 -0.67
C ALA A 78 7.36 18.80 -1.08
N VAL A 79 8.07 19.81 -1.59
CA VAL A 79 9.51 19.71 -1.93
C VAL A 79 10.32 19.39 -0.67
N LEU A 80 10.08 20.11 0.43
CA LEU A 80 10.77 19.87 1.71
C LEU A 80 10.55 18.44 2.22
N ARG A 81 9.32 17.95 2.16
CA ARG A 81 8.97 16.60 2.66
C ARG A 81 9.40 15.47 1.72
N PHE A 82 9.37 15.69 0.41
CA PHE A 82 9.65 14.64 -0.57
C PHE A 82 11.12 14.61 -0.97
N ASN A 83 11.74 15.76 -1.27
CA ASN A 83 13.06 15.84 -1.88
C ASN A 83 14.20 16.05 -0.87
N TYR A 84 13.93 16.65 0.28
CA TYR A 84 14.97 16.94 1.26
C TYR A 84 15.16 15.75 2.21
N VAL A 85 16.37 15.19 2.23
CA VAL A 85 16.79 14.18 3.22
C VAL A 85 17.55 14.93 4.33
N PRO A 86 17.27 14.65 5.62
CA PRO A 86 18.03 15.28 6.70
C PRO A 86 19.53 15.03 6.52
N GLN A 87 20.35 16.08 6.60
CA GLN A 87 21.82 15.93 6.56
C GLN A 87 22.31 15.05 7.73
N ASN A 88 21.65 15.15 8.88
CA ASN A 88 21.87 14.29 10.07
C ASN A 88 20.93 13.06 10.04
N GLY A 89 20.94 12.32 8.93
CA GLY A 89 20.11 11.14 8.69
C GLY A 89 20.83 9.80 8.91
N LEU A 90 20.10 8.69 8.82
CA LEU A 90 20.63 7.33 8.98
C LEU A 90 21.36 6.79 7.75
N LEU A 91 21.21 7.43 6.59
CA LEU A 91 21.77 6.94 5.32
C LEU A 91 23.31 6.73 5.34
N PRO A 92 24.13 7.59 5.98
CA PRO A 92 25.59 7.36 6.07
C PRO A 92 25.98 6.05 6.79
N PHE A 93 25.08 5.48 7.60
CA PHE A 93 25.32 4.27 8.36
C PHE A 93 24.84 3.00 7.63
N VAL A 94 24.30 3.11 6.41
CA VAL A 94 23.85 1.97 5.62
C VAL A 94 25.00 0.98 5.37
N GLY A 95 24.76 -0.29 5.72
CA GLY A 95 25.72 -1.37 5.61
C GLY A 95 26.68 -1.52 6.80
N LYS A 96 26.53 -0.69 7.84
CA LYS A 96 27.21 -0.82 9.14
C LYS A 96 26.29 -1.47 10.19
N SER A 97 26.89 -2.00 11.26
CA SER A 97 26.17 -2.44 12.46
C SER A 97 26.37 -1.39 13.54
N VAL A 98 25.30 -0.73 13.96
CA VAL A 98 25.36 0.38 14.92
C VAL A 98 24.38 0.15 16.06
N VAL A 99 24.52 0.92 17.13
CA VAL A 99 23.51 0.99 18.21
C VAL A 99 22.72 2.27 18.02
N LEU A 100 21.41 2.15 17.92
CA LEU A 100 20.49 3.28 17.77
C LEU A 100 19.71 3.48 19.04
N SER A 101 19.60 4.72 19.51
CA SER A 101 18.72 5.11 20.60
C SER A 101 17.59 5.98 20.08
N GLY A 102 16.36 5.69 20.51
CA GLY A 102 15.20 6.35 19.95
C GLY A 102 13.89 6.04 20.65
N ARG A 103 12.84 6.71 20.20
CA ARG A 103 11.47 6.51 20.69
C ARG A 103 10.68 5.67 19.70
N VAL A 104 9.93 4.69 20.21
CA VAL A 104 9.06 3.85 19.38
C VAL A 104 7.85 4.68 18.93
N GLU A 105 7.74 4.91 17.63
CA GLU A 105 6.69 5.76 17.04
C GLU A 105 5.41 4.96 16.74
N SER A 106 5.56 3.75 16.20
CA SER A 106 4.45 2.88 15.84
C SER A 106 4.23 1.77 16.86
N ARG A 107 3.01 1.23 16.92
CA ARG A 107 2.76 -0.01 17.67
C ARG A 107 3.62 -1.16 17.11
N PRO A 108 4.29 -1.96 17.96
CA PRO A 108 5.00 -3.15 17.49
C PRO A 108 4.06 -4.20 16.93
N VAL A 109 4.35 -4.62 15.70
CA VAL A 109 3.65 -5.66 14.95
C VAL A 109 4.42 -6.97 15.12
N VAL A 110 3.80 -7.98 15.74
CA VAL A 110 4.41 -9.29 15.97
C VAL A 110 3.96 -10.25 14.87
N SER A 111 4.93 -10.86 14.19
CA SER A 111 4.69 -11.86 13.15
C SER A 111 5.48 -13.13 13.43
N SER A 112 5.20 -14.21 12.69
CA SER A 112 6.02 -15.44 12.74
C SER A 112 7.49 -15.21 12.37
N SER A 113 7.80 -14.14 11.62
CA SER A 113 9.17 -13.77 11.26
C SER A 113 9.91 -12.95 12.33
N GLY A 114 9.17 -12.44 13.33
CA GLY A 114 9.68 -11.53 14.36
C GLY A 114 8.81 -10.27 14.51
N THR A 115 9.29 -9.32 15.30
CA THR A 115 8.60 -8.05 15.60
C THR A 115 9.07 -6.94 14.65
N ARG A 116 8.15 -6.05 14.25
CA ARG A 116 8.43 -4.86 13.44
C ARG A 116 7.83 -3.62 14.08
N PHE A 117 8.58 -2.51 14.09
CA PHE A 117 8.08 -1.21 14.54
C PHE A 117 8.86 -0.08 13.89
N LEU A 118 8.26 1.10 13.84
CA LEU A 118 8.92 2.35 13.47
C LEU A 118 9.49 3.01 14.73
N MET A 119 10.71 3.53 14.60
CA MET A 119 11.44 4.19 15.67
C MET A 119 11.97 5.53 15.17
N GLU A 120 11.64 6.59 15.89
CA GLU A 120 12.29 7.89 15.75
C GLU A 120 13.69 7.76 16.36
N VAL A 121 14.72 7.90 15.54
CA VAL A 121 16.12 7.78 15.94
C VAL A 121 16.63 9.15 16.35
N ARG A 122 17.11 9.23 17.59
CA ARG A 122 17.68 10.46 18.18
C ARG A 122 19.19 10.43 18.23
N GLU A 123 19.76 9.24 18.41
CA GLU A 123 21.19 9.06 18.56
C GLU A 123 21.62 7.76 17.89
N VAL A 124 22.76 7.80 17.21
CA VAL A 124 23.49 6.63 16.73
C VAL A 124 24.83 6.55 17.41
N PHE A 125 25.23 5.35 17.80
CA PHE A 125 26.55 5.03 18.30
C PHE A 125 27.25 4.09 17.32
N ASP A 126 28.35 4.56 16.74
CA ASP A 126 29.20 3.88 15.75
C ASP A 126 30.65 3.98 16.22
N ASP A 127 31.31 2.83 16.46
CA ASP A 127 32.73 2.73 16.82
C ASP A 127 33.25 3.75 17.86
N GLY A 128 32.49 3.95 18.96
CA GLY A 128 32.91 4.83 20.07
C GLY A 128 32.50 6.29 19.93
N GLN A 129 31.93 6.69 18.79
CA GLN A 129 31.39 8.03 18.57
C GLN A 129 29.86 8.00 18.61
N SER A 130 29.26 8.99 19.26
CA SER A 130 27.82 9.23 19.16
C SER A 130 27.53 10.43 18.27
N ALA A 131 26.46 10.33 17.48
CA ALA A 131 25.95 11.42 16.66
C ALA A 131 24.45 11.55 16.89
N LEU A 132 23.99 12.80 17.05
CA LEU A 132 22.57 13.10 17.12
C LEU A 132 21.96 13.06 15.72
N LEU A 133 20.87 12.33 15.58
CA LEU A 133 20.14 12.16 14.33
C LEU A 133 18.71 12.66 14.49
N CYS A 134 18.10 13.01 13.36
CA CYS A 134 16.67 13.30 13.27
C CYS A 134 16.11 12.53 12.08
N ASP A 135 15.79 11.26 12.31
CA ASP A 135 15.33 10.36 11.25
C ASP A 135 14.41 9.27 11.79
N CYS A 136 13.67 8.59 10.92
CA CYS A 136 12.83 7.46 11.28
C CYS A 136 13.35 6.16 10.65
N ALA A 137 13.43 5.11 11.47
CA ALA A 137 13.92 3.79 11.07
C ALA A 137 12.80 2.74 11.18
N ALA A 138 12.72 1.85 10.18
CA ALA A 138 11.93 0.63 10.28
C ALA A 138 12.76 -0.48 10.94
N VAL A 139 12.48 -0.79 12.21
CA VAL A 139 13.18 -1.82 12.96
C VAL A 139 12.49 -3.17 12.77
N HIS A 140 13.26 -4.19 12.40
CA HIS A 140 12.83 -5.58 12.36
C HIS A 140 13.70 -6.42 13.30
N VAL A 141 13.07 -7.01 14.31
CA VAL A 141 13.71 -7.88 15.29
C VAL A 141 13.31 -9.32 14.99
N ARG A 142 14.28 -10.18 14.66
CA ARG A 142 14.02 -11.59 14.39
C ARG A 142 13.67 -12.33 15.68
N GLY A 143 12.75 -13.29 15.59
CA GLY A 143 12.56 -14.31 16.63
C GLY A 143 11.90 -13.85 17.93
N ALA A 144 11.57 -12.57 18.08
CA ALA A 144 10.80 -12.10 19.23
C ALA A 144 9.36 -12.64 19.15
N GLY A 145 9.08 -13.73 19.88
CA GLY A 145 7.73 -14.24 20.10
C GLY A 145 6.88 -13.26 20.91
N ARG A 146 5.56 -13.52 21.00
CA ARG A 146 4.67 -12.77 21.92
C ARG A 146 5.22 -12.86 23.34
N GLY A 147 5.76 -11.76 23.88
CA GLY A 147 6.16 -11.62 25.29
C GLY A 147 7.64 -11.36 25.55
N GLU A 148 8.56 -11.57 24.61
CA GLU A 148 10.00 -11.33 24.85
C GLU A 148 10.37 -9.85 24.83
N LEU A 149 9.68 -9.05 24.03
CA LEU A 149 9.88 -7.61 23.92
C LEU A 149 8.70 -6.87 24.55
N GLN A 150 8.89 -6.39 25.79
CA GLN A 150 7.92 -5.50 26.45
C GLN A 150 8.05 -4.06 25.94
N ILE A 151 7.92 -3.88 24.62
CA ILE A 151 8.03 -2.58 23.98
C ILE A 151 6.63 -2.04 23.71
N ARG A 152 6.39 -0.78 24.08
CA ARG A 152 5.13 -0.08 23.78
C ARG A 152 5.42 1.13 22.91
N ARG A 153 4.38 1.64 22.26
CA ARG A 153 4.47 2.92 21.56
C ARG A 153 4.86 3.99 22.59
N GLY A 154 5.86 4.79 22.26
CA GLY A 154 6.41 5.82 23.14
C GLY A 154 7.52 5.37 24.08
N SER A 155 7.81 4.07 24.19
CA SER A 155 8.97 3.57 24.93
C SER A 155 10.26 4.11 24.30
N LEU A 156 11.23 4.47 25.14
CA LEU A 156 12.59 4.72 24.70
C LEU A 156 13.33 3.39 24.61
N VAL A 157 13.93 3.11 23.46
CA VAL A 157 14.58 1.84 23.18
C VAL A 157 15.96 2.05 22.58
N ARG A 158 16.90 1.18 22.94
CA ARG A 158 18.19 1.03 22.27
C ARG A 158 18.20 -0.26 21.47
N VAL A 159 18.54 -0.15 20.19
CA VAL A 159 18.53 -1.26 19.24
C VAL A 159 19.92 -1.40 18.63
N LYS A 160 20.58 -2.54 18.85
CA LYS A 160 21.79 -2.91 18.11
C LYS A 160 21.41 -3.68 16.86
N GLY A 161 21.78 -3.19 15.68
CA GLY A 161 21.39 -3.85 14.43
C GLY A 161 22.16 -3.38 13.21
N SER A 162 22.03 -4.14 12.13
CA SER A 162 22.58 -3.75 10.83
C SER A 162 21.62 -2.81 10.10
N VAL A 163 22.10 -1.64 9.71
CA VAL A 163 21.33 -0.66 8.94
C VAL A 163 21.38 -1.05 7.46
N SER A 164 20.23 -1.07 6.80
CA SER A 164 20.11 -1.32 5.37
C SER A 164 19.13 -0.35 4.73
N GLY A 165 19.51 0.17 3.56
CA GLY A 165 18.62 1.00 2.75
C GLY A 165 17.49 0.15 2.15
N PHE A 166 16.41 0.82 1.77
CA PHE A 166 15.32 0.15 1.05
C PHE A 166 15.72 -0.05 -0.41
N SER A 167 15.50 -1.26 -0.93
CA SER A 167 15.63 -1.52 -2.37
C SER A 167 14.43 -0.94 -3.13
N GLY A 168 14.63 -0.64 -4.41
CA GLY A 168 13.53 -0.34 -5.34
C GLY A 168 12.59 -1.55 -5.53
N ALA A 169 11.61 -1.40 -6.43
CA ALA A 169 10.79 -2.53 -6.86
C ALA A 169 11.69 -3.61 -7.47
N SER A 170 11.57 -4.85 -6.97
CA SER A 170 12.41 -5.96 -7.42
C SER A 170 12.10 -6.39 -8.85
N ASN A 171 10.83 -6.29 -9.25
CA ASN A 171 10.36 -6.51 -10.61
C ASN A 171 9.49 -5.33 -11.07
N ARG A 172 9.35 -5.15 -12.38
CA ARG A 172 8.54 -4.11 -12.99
C ARG A 172 7.07 -4.29 -12.60
N GLY A 173 6.40 -3.17 -12.31
CA GLY A 173 5.00 -3.17 -11.89
C GLY A 173 4.75 -3.72 -10.48
N GLU A 174 5.78 -4.16 -9.75
CA GLU A 174 5.63 -4.54 -8.34
C GLU A 174 5.66 -3.33 -7.41
N PHE A 175 5.19 -3.58 -6.18
CA PHE A 175 5.31 -2.65 -5.08
C PHE A 175 6.76 -2.20 -4.87
N ASN A 176 6.99 -0.89 -4.81
CA ASN A 176 8.30 -0.29 -4.54
C ASN A 176 8.44 0.03 -3.04
N PRO A 177 9.24 -0.75 -2.27
CA PRO A 177 9.41 -0.52 -0.84
C PRO A 177 10.10 0.80 -0.54
N HIS A 178 11.13 1.17 -1.32
CA HIS A 178 11.84 2.44 -1.18
C HIS A 178 10.93 3.65 -1.32
N ARG A 179 10.09 3.69 -2.38
CA ARG A 179 9.13 4.78 -2.58
C ARG A 179 8.14 4.87 -1.42
N THR A 180 7.65 3.73 -0.94
CA THR A 180 6.67 3.70 0.14
C THR A 180 7.27 4.09 1.49
N ALA A 181 8.51 3.68 1.76
CA ALA A 181 9.25 4.08 2.95
C ALA A 181 9.47 5.60 2.96
N ARG A 182 9.89 6.17 1.82
CA ARG A 182 10.05 7.62 1.65
C ARG A 182 8.75 8.39 1.86
N LEU A 183 7.62 7.89 1.33
CA LEU A 183 6.29 8.47 1.58
C LEU A 183 5.89 8.44 3.07
N LYS A 184 6.43 7.51 3.85
CA LYS A 184 6.23 7.43 5.30
C LYS A 184 7.29 8.18 6.11
N GLY A 185 8.23 8.87 5.46
CA GLY A 185 9.35 9.54 6.13
C GLY A 185 10.36 8.58 6.76
N VAL A 186 10.44 7.33 6.30
CA VAL A 186 11.37 6.32 6.81
C VAL A 186 12.55 6.18 5.86
N SER A 187 13.75 6.50 6.34
CA SER A 187 14.95 6.57 5.50
C SER A 187 15.68 5.23 5.40
N ALA A 188 15.70 4.44 6.47
CA ALA A 188 16.42 3.17 6.52
C ALA A 188 15.67 2.09 7.31
N SER A 189 16.07 0.84 7.09
CA SER A 189 15.62 -0.31 7.88
C SER A 189 16.75 -0.86 8.74
N VAL A 190 16.41 -1.32 9.94
CA VAL A 190 17.38 -1.81 10.92
C VAL A 190 17.00 -3.24 11.26
N PHE A 191 17.93 -4.17 11.01
CA PHE A 191 17.73 -5.57 11.34
C PHE A 191 18.46 -5.93 12.63
N ALA A 192 17.71 -6.34 13.64
CA ALA A 192 18.21 -6.92 14.88
C ALA A 192 18.03 -8.45 14.85
N ALA A 193 19.09 -9.17 15.18
CA ALA A 193 19.16 -10.62 15.12
C ALA A 193 18.30 -11.33 16.18
N GLY A 194 17.95 -10.62 17.27
CA GLY A 194 17.15 -11.18 18.37
C GLY A 194 16.71 -10.12 19.38
N GLY A 195 15.77 -10.48 20.25
CA GLY A 195 15.23 -9.60 21.28
C GLY A 195 16.29 -9.07 22.27
N TRP A 196 17.35 -9.84 22.53
CA TRP A 196 18.49 -9.45 23.38
C TRP A 196 19.29 -8.26 22.85
N GLN A 197 19.11 -7.88 21.58
CA GLN A 197 19.72 -6.67 20.99
C GLN A 197 18.84 -5.43 21.16
N VAL A 198 17.70 -5.56 21.81
CA VAL A 198 16.78 -4.47 22.09
C VAL A 198 16.62 -4.31 23.58
N GLN A 199 17.01 -3.15 24.07
CA GLN A 199 16.84 -2.78 25.46
C GLN A 199 15.79 -1.67 25.56
N SER A 200 14.70 -1.93 26.28
CA SER A 200 13.76 -0.87 26.66
C SER A 200 14.30 -0.19 27.91
N GLU A 201 14.38 1.14 27.89
CA GLU A 201 14.58 1.89 29.12
C GLU A 201 13.29 1.86 29.95
N LYS A 202 13.40 1.77 31.28
CA LYS A 202 12.24 1.66 32.20
C LYS A 202 11.42 2.95 32.24
N GLU A 203 12.03 4.09 31.91
CA GLU A 203 11.29 5.33 31.77
C GLU A 203 10.53 5.33 30.44
N SER A 204 9.21 5.25 30.55
CA SER A 204 8.32 5.49 29.43
C SER A 204 8.47 6.94 28.99
N GLY A 205 9.20 7.17 27.89
CA GLY A 205 9.24 8.44 27.18
C GLY A 205 7.90 8.85 26.56
N ALA A 206 6.82 8.11 26.85
CA ALA A 206 5.48 8.42 26.36
C ALA A 206 4.96 9.73 26.98
N GLY A 207 4.22 10.50 26.18
CA GLY A 207 3.67 11.77 26.62
C GLY A 207 2.70 11.57 27.80
N TRP A 208 2.43 12.63 28.56
CA TRP A 208 1.43 12.59 29.66
C TRP A 208 0.08 12.03 29.17
N PHE A 209 -0.37 12.46 27.99
CA PHE A 209 -1.62 12.00 27.37
C PHE A 209 -1.61 10.49 27.08
N ASP A 210 -0.50 9.97 26.54
CA ASP A 210 -0.37 8.54 26.21
C ASP A 210 -0.42 7.68 27.47
N ARG A 211 0.31 8.07 28.53
CA ARG A 211 0.40 7.33 29.79
C ARG A 211 -0.89 7.38 30.61
N CYS A 212 -1.49 8.56 30.73
CA CYS A 212 -2.63 8.75 31.63
C CYS A 212 -3.98 8.37 30.99
N ILE A 213 -4.08 8.37 29.66
CA ILE A 213 -5.38 8.23 28.98
C ILE A 213 -5.34 7.08 27.96
N VAL A 214 -4.41 7.13 27.01
CA VAL A 214 -4.39 6.16 25.89
C VAL A 214 -4.11 4.75 26.38
N GLU A 215 -3.10 4.58 27.23
CA GLU A 215 -2.66 3.27 27.73
C GLU A 215 -3.70 2.61 28.65
N PRO A 216 -4.28 3.28 29.66
CA PRO A 216 -5.36 2.70 30.46
C PRO A 216 -6.58 2.32 29.64
N VAL A 217 -6.98 3.15 28.66
CA VAL A 217 -8.09 2.84 27.76
C VAL A 217 -7.76 1.62 26.91
N ALA A 218 -6.56 1.56 26.31
CA ALA A 218 -6.15 0.41 25.50
C ALA A 218 -6.13 -0.89 26.30
N LEU A 219 -5.62 -0.86 27.54
CA LEU A 219 -5.63 -2.01 28.46
C LEU A 219 -7.06 -2.42 28.82
N TYR A 220 -7.92 -1.46 29.13
CA TYR A 220 -9.33 -1.73 29.41
C TYR A 220 -10.05 -2.43 28.25
N LEU A 221 -9.83 -1.97 27.01
CA LEU A 221 -10.41 -2.60 25.82
C LEU A 221 -9.91 -4.04 25.64
N GLU A 222 -8.61 -4.27 25.85
CA GLU A 222 -8.00 -5.58 25.71
C GLU A 222 -8.45 -6.56 26.81
N ASP A 223 -8.46 -6.12 28.07
CA ASP A 223 -8.91 -6.94 29.20
C ASP A 223 -10.39 -7.26 29.12
N SER A 224 -11.22 -6.30 28.68
CA SER A 224 -12.65 -6.54 28.46
C SER A 224 -12.88 -7.61 27.38
N LEU A 225 -12.15 -7.54 26.26
CA LEU A 225 -12.21 -8.55 25.21
C LEU A 225 -11.76 -9.92 25.72
N ARG A 226 -10.65 -9.98 26.47
CA ARG A 226 -10.13 -11.24 27.03
C ARG A 226 -11.09 -11.89 28.03
N ARG A 227 -11.81 -11.07 28.79
CA ARG A 227 -12.75 -11.52 29.83
C ARG A 227 -14.05 -12.09 29.27
N PHE A 228 -14.61 -11.47 28.23
CA PHE A 228 -15.94 -11.81 27.72
C PHE A 228 -15.93 -12.55 26.38
N VAL A 229 -14.79 -12.64 25.71
CA VAL A 229 -14.65 -13.36 24.44
C VAL A 229 -13.56 -14.44 24.59
N PRO A 230 -13.89 -15.72 24.32
CA PRO A 230 -12.93 -16.81 24.27
C PRO A 230 -11.79 -16.57 23.26
N ASP A 231 -10.67 -17.29 23.43
CA ASP A 231 -9.60 -17.24 22.43
C ASP A 231 -10.03 -17.93 21.13
N GLY A 232 -9.78 -17.26 20.00
CA GLY A 232 -10.29 -17.70 18.71
C GLY A 232 -10.18 -16.62 17.62
N PRO A 233 -10.51 -16.98 16.36
CA PRO A 233 -10.44 -16.06 15.23
C PRO A 233 -11.40 -14.87 15.38
N GLU A 234 -12.52 -15.03 16.08
CA GLU A 234 -13.50 -13.97 16.37
C GLU A 234 -12.90 -12.89 17.27
N ARG A 235 -12.16 -13.30 18.32
CA ARG A 235 -11.48 -12.37 19.22
C ARG A 235 -10.36 -11.63 18.50
N ALA A 236 -9.60 -12.32 17.65
CA ALA A 236 -8.59 -11.70 16.79
C ALA A 236 -9.21 -10.68 15.84
N PHE A 237 -10.35 -11.01 15.22
CA PHE A 237 -11.09 -10.10 14.35
C PHE A 237 -11.59 -8.86 15.12
N MET A 238 -12.21 -9.04 16.29
CA MET A 238 -12.66 -7.93 17.14
C MET A 238 -11.50 -7.06 17.65
N ALA A 239 -10.37 -7.66 18.06
CA ALA A 239 -9.18 -6.92 18.48
C ALA A 239 -8.56 -6.13 17.30
N GLY A 240 -8.59 -6.70 16.09
CA GLY A 240 -8.20 -6.04 14.85
C GLY A 240 -9.03 -4.79 14.56
N VAL A 241 -10.35 -4.91 14.69
CA VAL A 241 -11.33 -3.86 14.41
C VAL A 241 -11.35 -2.76 15.48
N LEU A 242 -11.22 -3.13 16.77
CA LEU A 242 -11.32 -2.20 17.90
C LEU A 242 -10.00 -1.49 18.20
N ALA A 243 -8.89 -2.25 18.25
CA ALA A 243 -7.59 -1.77 18.70
C ALA A 243 -6.53 -1.78 17.58
N GLY A 244 -6.91 -2.06 16.33
CA GLY A 244 -6.01 -2.09 15.18
C GLY A 244 -5.08 -3.30 15.13
N GLN A 245 -5.33 -4.35 15.92
CA GLN A 245 -4.47 -5.53 16.08
C GLN A 245 -4.67 -6.59 14.99
N ARG A 246 -4.46 -6.22 13.72
CA ARG A 246 -4.79 -7.10 12.57
C ARG A 246 -3.91 -8.35 12.49
N ASP A 247 -2.71 -8.29 13.05
CA ASP A 247 -1.71 -9.37 12.96
C ASP A 247 -2.12 -10.63 13.72
N GLN A 248 -3.20 -10.57 14.51
CA GLN A 248 -3.74 -11.73 15.22
C GLN A 248 -4.61 -12.63 14.33
N LEU A 249 -5.09 -12.12 13.19
CA LEU A 249 -5.96 -12.87 12.30
C LEU A 249 -5.15 -13.79 11.40
N SER A 250 -5.65 -15.00 11.13
CA SER A 250 -4.97 -15.95 10.24
C SER A 250 -4.85 -15.41 8.81
N ALA A 251 -3.78 -15.80 8.11
CA ALA A 251 -3.57 -15.42 6.71
C ALA A 251 -4.71 -15.91 5.80
N GLU A 252 -5.34 -17.03 6.14
CA GLU A 252 -6.50 -17.58 5.42
C GLU A 252 -7.71 -16.65 5.50
N HIS A 253 -8.06 -16.19 6.70
CA HIS A 253 -9.14 -15.22 6.87
C HIS A 253 -8.79 -13.90 6.18
N GLU A 254 -7.57 -13.39 6.34
CA GLU A 254 -7.15 -12.17 5.65
C GLU A 254 -7.31 -12.29 4.12
N GLN A 255 -6.93 -13.44 3.55
CA GLN A 255 -7.11 -13.72 2.13
C GLN A 255 -8.59 -13.80 1.74
N ALA A 256 -9.47 -14.36 2.59
CA ALA A 256 -10.90 -14.41 2.34
C ALA A 256 -11.52 -13.01 2.23
N PHE A 257 -11.18 -12.09 3.13
CA PHE A 257 -11.62 -10.69 3.05
C PHE A 257 -11.07 -9.97 1.80
N ARG A 258 -9.82 -10.28 1.39
CA ARG A 258 -9.23 -9.72 0.16
C ARG A 258 -9.99 -10.21 -1.08
N ARG A 259 -10.25 -11.52 -1.19
CA ARG A 259 -10.97 -12.12 -2.33
C ARG A 259 -12.41 -11.63 -2.45
N THR A 260 -13.07 -11.39 -1.33
CA THR A 260 -14.44 -10.85 -1.30
C THR A 260 -14.51 -9.33 -1.40
N GLY A 261 -13.39 -8.62 -1.55
CA GLY A 261 -13.36 -7.15 -1.61
C GLY A 261 -13.72 -6.45 -0.29
N THR A 262 -13.82 -7.20 0.81
CA THR A 262 -14.23 -6.73 2.14
C THR A 262 -13.03 -6.46 3.07
N ALA A 263 -11.79 -6.50 2.55
CA ALA A 263 -10.56 -6.24 3.31
C ALA A 263 -10.51 -4.88 4.03
N HIS A 264 -11.32 -3.92 3.60
CA HIS A 264 -11.48 -2.63 4.27
C HIS A 264 -12.10 -2.74 5.67
N ILE A 265 -12.78 -3.84 6.00
CA ILE A 265 -13.39 -4.12 7.31
C ILE A 265 -12.35 -4.60 8.32
N LEU A 266 -11.36 -5.38 7.87
CA LEU A 266 -10.21 -5.78 8.69
C LEU A 266 -9.42 -4.57 9.17
N ALA A 267 -9.50 -3.48 8.41
CA ALA A 267 -8.99 -2.21 8.82
C ALA A 267 -9.96 -1.46 9.74
N VAL A 268 -9.44 -0.84 10.79
CA VAL A 268 -10.22 0.18 11.50
C VAL A 268 -10.65 1.23 10.47
N SER A 269 -11.94 1.23 10.14
CA SER A 269 -12.48 1.91 8.98
C SER A 269 -13.23 3.18 9.40
N GLY A 270 -13.58 4.01 8.42
CA GLY A 270 -14.43 5.19 8.66
C GLY A 270 -15.81 4.83 9.20
N LEU A 271 -16.30 3.61 8.93
CA LEU A 271 -17.56 3.11 9.51
C LEU A 271 -17.47 3.01 11.04
N HIS A 272 -16.34 2.56 11.58
CA HIS A 272 -16.16 2.39 13.03
C HIS A 272 -16.14 3.76 13.72
N VAL A 273 -15.47 4.73 13.11
CA VAL A 273 -15.45 6.13 13.59
C VAL A 273 -16.85 6.74 13.50
N GLY A 274 -17.55 6.57 12.38
CA GLY A 274 -18.91 7.07 12.21
C GLY A 274 -19.88 6.48 13.24
N LEU A 275 -19.74 5.19 13.55
CA LEU A 275 -20.50 4.52 14.59
C LEU A 275 -20.18 5.06 15.99
N LEU A 276 -18.90 5.23 16.32
CA LEU A 276 -18.49 5.84 17.59
C LEU A 276 -19.09 7.23 17.75
N VAL A 277 -19.02 8.06 16.69
CA VAL A 277 -19.63 9.39 16.66
C VAL A 277 -21.15 9.33 16.83
N LEU A 278 -21.84 8.34 16.23
CA LEU A 278 -23.28 8.15 16.40
C LEU A 278 -23.63 7.85 17.87
N VAL A 279 -22.93 6.93 18.51
CA VAL A 279 -23.14 6.55 19.91
C VAL A 279 -22.88 7.74 20.83
N VAL A 280 -21.74 8.43 20.67
CA VAL A 280 -21.41 9.62 21.44
C VAL A 280 -22.46 10.71 21.24
N ASN A 281 -22.90 10.92 20.00
CA ASN A 281 -23.94 11.90 19.70
C ASN A 281 -25.26 11.57 20.38
N LEU A 282 -25.66 10.29 20.43
CA LEU A 282 -26.87 9.82 21.11
C LEU A 282 -26.80 10.10 22.63
N LEU A 283 -25.68 9.75 23.26
CA LEU A 283 -25.44 9.99 24.69
C LEU A 283 -25.44 11.49 25.02
N LEU A 284 -24.91 12.32 24.13
CA LEU A 284 -24.82 13.77 24.31
C LEU A 284 -26.05 14.55 23.79
N GLN A 285 -27.12 13.88 23.33
CA GLN A 285 -28.31 14.56 22.81
C GLN A 285 -28.91 15.54 23.81
N ARG A 286 -28.99 15.16 25.09
CA ARG A 286 -29.53 16.01 26.16
C ARG A 286 -28.67 17.25 26.39
N LEU A 287 -27.34 17.12 26.30
CA LEU A 287 -26.42 18.24 26.44
C LEU A 287 -26.60 19.26 25.30
N LYS A 288 -26.83 18.79 24.07
CA LYS A 288 -27.04 19.64 22.88
C LYS A 288 -28.32 20.49 22.91
N ALA A 289 -29.23 20.24 23.85
CA ALA A 289 -30.42 21.06 24.03
C ALA A 289 -30.10 22.47 24.56
N ALA A 290 -28.97 22.62 25.27
CA ALA A 290 -28.48 23.93 25.70
C ALA A 290 -27.70 24.64 24.57
N ALA A 291 -27.78 25.97 24.52
CA ALA A 291 -27.11 26.79 23.50
C ALA A 291 -25.58 26.60 23.49
N TRP A 292 -24.95 26.49 24.66
CA TRP A 292 -23.52 26.20 24.82
C TRP A 292 -23.19 24.70 24.66
N GLY A 293 -24.18 23.84 24.87
CA GLY A 293 -23.99 22.39 24.88
C GLY A 293 -23.68 21.78 23.51
N ARG A 294 -23.98 22.49 22.41
CA ARG A 294 -23.58 22.07 21.05
C ARG A 294 -22.07 22.08 20.88
N TRP A 295 -21.40 23.16 21.30
CA TRP A 295 -19.95 23.28 21.22
C TRP A 295 -19.25 22.36 22.23
N ALA A 296 -19.81 22.22 23.44
CA ALA A 296 -19.32 21.23 24.41
C ALA A 296 -19.36 19.80 23.85
N ALA A 297 -20.44 19.43 23.15
CA ALA A 297 -20.54 18.11 22.51
C ALA A 297 -19.51 17.92 21.39
N VAL A 298 -19.20 18.97 20.61
CA VAL A 298 -18.13 18.93 19.59
C VAL A 298 -16.77 18.70 20.25
N VAL A 299 -16.44 19.46 21.29
CA VAL A 299 -15.16 19.33 22.02
C VAL A 299 -15.02 17.94 22.64
N LEU A 300 -16.06 17.45 23.31
CA LEU A 300 -16.03 16.13 23.95
C LEU A 300 -15.93 15.00 22.92
N THR A 301 -16.64 15.11 21.80
CA THR A 301 -16.53 14.15 20.70
C THR A 301 -15.12 14.18 20.09
N GLY A 302 -14.55 15.37 19.89
CA GLY A 302 -13.18 15.54 19.41
C GLY A 302 -12.15 14.90 20.33
N PHE A 303 -12.33 15.04 21.64
CA PHE A 303 -11.48 14.39 22.64
C PHE A 303 -11.59 12.85 22.57
N ILE A 304 -12.81 12.30 22.51
CA ILE A 304 -13.02 10.84 22.37
C ILE A 304 -12.39 10.32 21.07
N LEU A 305 -12.55 11.03 19.96
CA LEU A 305 -11.94 10.68 18.69
C LEU A 305 -10.41 10.76 18.73
N LEU A 306 -9.83 11.72 19.46
CA LEU A 306 -8.40 11.82 19.67
C LEU A 306 -7.87 10.61 20.47
N VAL A 307 -8.57 10.22 21.53
CA VAL A 307 -8.25 9.01 22.30
C VAL A 307 -8.35 7.77 21.42
N TYR A 308 -9.46 7.57 20.71
CA TYR A 308 -9.66 6.42 19.82
C TYR A 308 -8.61 6.33 18.71
N THR A 309 -8.27 7.46 18.09
CA THR A 309 -7.22 7.54 17.08
C THR A 309 -5.85 7.15 17.65
N SER A 310 -5.58 7.53 18.91
CA SER A 310 -4.31 7.21 19.57
C SER A 310 -4.23 5.75 19.99
N VAL A 311 -5.33 5.18 20.50
CA VAL A 311 -5.47 3.76 20.88
C VAL A 311 -5.31 2.84 19.68
N THR A 312 -5.86 3.22 18.53
CA THR A 312 -5.73 2.48 17.27
C THR A 312 -4.36 2.66 16.59
N GLY A 313 -3.40 3.29 17.27
CA GLY A 313 -2.04 3.49 16.77
C GLY A 313 -1.91 4.54 15.66
N GLY A 314 -2.89 5.45 15.54
CA GLY A 314 -2.88 6.50 14.52
C GLY A 314 -3.15 5.98 13.10
N ALA A 315 -3.90 4.88 12.97
CA ALA A 315 -4.25 4.30 11.68
C ALA A 315 -4.74 5.38 10.70
N PRO A 316 -4.15 5.51 9.48
CA PRO A 316 -4.46 6.61 8.57
C PRO A 316 -5.96 6.74 8.24
N SER A 317 -6.67 5.62 8.11
CA SER A 317 -8.13 5.59 7.90
C SER A 317 -8.91 6.22 9.06
N VAL A 318 -8.51 5.95 10.31
CA VAL A 318 -9.14 6.49 11.52
C VAL A 318 -8.87 7.99 11.61
N ARG A 319 -7.62 8.42 11.40
CA ARG A 319 -7.26 9.85 11.42
C ARG A 319 -8.12 10.66 10.46
N ARG A 320 -8.23 10.21 9.20
CA ARG A 320 -9.05 10.89 8.19
C ARG A 320 -10.52 10.92 8.58
N ALA A 321 -11.09 9.78 8.97
CA ALA A 321 -12.49 9.71 9.37
C ALA A 321 -12.80 10.60 10.60
N SER A 322 -11.88 10.66 11.56
CA SER A 322 -11.99 11.54 12.74
C SER A 322 -11.99 13.02 12.33
N ILE A 323 -11.08 13.43 11.44
CA ILE A 323 -11.03 14.80 10.91
C ILE A 323 -12.32 15.14 10.16
N MET A 324 -12.77 14.25 9.27
CA MET A 324 -14.01 14.43 8.52
C MET A 324 -15.23 14.56 9.46
N ALA A 325 -15.33 13.70 10.47
CA ALA A 325 -16.38 13.78 11.48
C ALA A 325 -16.34 15.13 12.23
N MET A 326 -15.16 15.58 12.64
CA MET A 326 -15.01 16.87 13.32
C MET A 326 -15.42 18.05 12.44
N VAL A 327 -15.02 18.07 11.16
CA VAL A 327 -15.44 19.10 10.22
C VAL A 327 -16.98 19.14 10.07
N MET A 328 -17.61 17.97 9.96
CA MET A 328 -19.08 17.87 9.86
C MET A 328 -19.77 18.34 11.15
N LEU A 329 -19.27 17.93 12.32
CA LEU A 329 -19.84 18.29 13.62
C LEU A 329 -19.70 19.79 13.91
N THR A 330 -18.55 20.39 13.61
CA THR A 330 -18.33 21.83 13.75
C THR A 330 -19.20 22.64 12.79
N GLY A 331 -19.35 22.17 11.55
CA GLY A 331 -20.26 22.77 10.57
C GLY A 331 -21.71 22.78 11.07
N ALA A 332 -22.17 21.65 11.61
CA ALA A 332 -23.51 21.53 12.20
C ALA A 332 -23.69 22.42 13.45
N ALA A 333 -22.70 22.48 14.34
CA ALA A 333 -22.73 23.31 15.54
C ALA A 333 -22.77 24.82 15.22
N SER A 334 -22.16 25.22 14.11
CA SER A 334 -22.14 26.61 13.64
C SER A 334 -23.47 27.07 13.02
N GLY A 335 -24.48 26.21 12.93
CA GLY A 335 -25.79 26.53 12.34
C GLY A 335 -25.78 26.79 10.84
N ARG A 336 -24.67 26.47 10.14
CA ARG A 336 -24.54 26.67 8.70
C ARG A 336 -25.10 25.46 7.94
N GLN A 337 -25.73 25.70 6.80
CA GLN A 337 -26.02 24.62 5.84
C GLN A 337 -24.70 24.08 5.29
N SER A 338 -24.24 22.97 5.85
CA SER A 338 -23.00 22.33 5.41
C SER A 338 -23.23 21.54 4.13
N PHE A 339 -22.71 22.02 3.00
CA PHE A 339 -22.60 21.22 1.79
C PHE A 339 -21.57 20.09 2.00
N SER A 340 -21.99 18.83 1.91
CA SER A 340 -21.14 17.66 2.18
C SER A 340 -19.85 17.64 1.35
N LEU A 341 -19.90 18.11 0.11
CA LEU A 341 -18.72 18.23 -0.77
C LEU A 341 -17.71 19.28 -0.28
N ASN A 342 -18.18 20.36 0.34
CA ASN A 342 -17.28 21.36 0.93
C ASN A 342 -16.69 20.87 2.24
N ALA A 343 -17.45 20.10 3.04
CA ALA A 343 -16.92 19.45 4.23
C ALA A 343 -15.82 18.43 3.88
N LEU A 344 -16.04 17.61 2.83
CA LEU A 344 -15.01 16.71 2.29
C LEU A 344 -13.76 17.49 1.88
N ALA A 345 -13.92 18.54 1.07
CA ALA A 345 -12.78 19.33 0.60
C ALA A 345 -12.01 20.02 1.73
N LEU A 346 -12.72 20.51 2.76
CA LEU A 346 -12.08 21.12 3.92
C LEU A 346 -11.32 20.07 4.76
N ALA A 347 -11.91 18.90 4.97
CA ALA A 347 -11.23 17.79 5.64
C ALA A 347 -9.96 17.38 4.89
N ASP A 348 -10.01 17.28 3.57
CA ASP A 348 -8.85 16.95 2.73
C ASP A 348 -7.74 18.01 2.83
N VAL A 349 -8.09 19.30 2.80
CA VAL A 349 -7.11 20.38 3.00
C VAL A 349 -6.45 20.27 4.38
N ILE A 350 -7.21 19.98 5.44
CA ILE A 350 -6.66 19.80 6.80
C ILE A 350 -5.75 18.57 6.86
N ILE A 351 -6.12 17.46 6.24
CA ILE A 351 -5.30 16.24 6.19
C ILE A 351 -3.97 16.54 5.47
N LEU A 352 -4.03 17.16 4.29
CA LEU A 352 -2.85 17.50 3.49
C LEU A 352 -1.97 18.57 4.14
N PHE A 353 -2.54 19.42 4.98
CA PHE A 353 -1.79 20.38 5.80
C PHE A 353 -0.89 19.67 6.83
N PHE A 354 -1.36 18.59 7.46
CA PHE A 354 -0.52 17.80 8.36
C PHE A 354 0.54 17.00 7.62
N ASP A 355 0.16 16.37 6.51
CA ASP A 355 1.11 15.65 5.65
C ASP A 355 0.73 15.75 4.17
N PRO A 356 1.52 16.44 3.33
CA PRO A 356 1.20 16.60 1.91
C PRO A 356 1.40 15.28 1.16
N LEU A 357 2.21 14.35 1.70
CA LEU A 357 2.49 13.06 1.07
C LEU A 357 1.30 12.10 1.16
N ASP A 358 0.33 12.37 2.05
CA ASP A 358 -0.91 11.59 2.12
C ASP A 358 -1.67 11.61 0.78
N LEU A 359 -1.50 12.65 -0.06
CA LEU A 359 -2.07 12.72 -1.42
C LEU A 359 -1.69 11.52 -2.30
N PHE A 360 -0.47 11.00 -2.13
CA PHE A 360 0.04 9.86 -2.88
C PHE A 360 -0.27 8.52 -2.22
N SER A 361 -0.88 8.53 -1.03
CA SER A 361 -1.21 7.30 -0.33
C SER A 361 -2.44 6.64 -0.98
N PRO A 362 -2.37 5.32 -1.28
CA PRO A 362 -3.53 4.61 -1.83
C PRO A 362 -4.76 4.72 -0.91
N GLY A 363 -4.54 4.73 0.40
CA GLY A 363 -5.61 4.84 1.40
C GLY A 363 -6.36 6.16 1.35
N PHE A 364 -5.67 7.29 1.17
CA PHE A 364 -6.29 8.61 1.02
C PHE A 364 -7.13 8.67 -0.26
N GLN A 365 -6.54 8.27 -1.39
CA GLN A 365 -7.20 8.29 -2.70
C GLN A 365 -8.45 7.42 -2.72
N MET A 366 -8.36 6.17 -2.24
CA MET A 366 -9.52 5.27 -2.17
C MET A 366 -10.61 5.79 -1.21
N SER A 367 -10.23 6.34 -0.05
CA SER A 367 -11.20 6.90 0.90
C SER A 367 -11.98 8.07 0.30
N ASN A 368 -11.27 9.00 -0.36
CA ASN A 368 -11.89 10.18 -0.94
C ASN A 368 -12.68 9.85 -2.20
N ALA A 369 -12.20 8.93 -3.04
CA ALA A 369 -12.96 8.43 -4.18
C ALA A 369 -14.26 7.73 -3.74
N ALA A 370 -14.22 6.94 -2.66
CA ALA A 370 -15.42 6.32 -2.09
C ALA A 370 -16.43 7.37 -1.64
N VAL A 371 -16.02 8.31 -0.79
CA VAL A 371 -16.92 9.31 -0.21
C VAL A 371 -17.45 10.26 -1.29
N LEU A 372 -16.59 10.71 -2.22
CA LEU A 372 -17.02 11.53 -3.35
C LEU A 372 -18.06 10.81 -4.21
N SER A 373 -17.80 9.55 -4.58
CA SER A 373 -18.73 8.75 -5.37
C SER A 373 -20.04 8.49 -4.64
N ILE A 374 -19.99 8.20 -3.33
CA ILE A 374 -21.21 8.09 -2.48
C ILE A 374 -22.00 9.40 -2.52
N LEU A 375 -21.36 10.54 -2.28
CA LEU A 375 -22.05 11.84 -2.24
C LEU A 375 -22.65 12.24 -3.59
N LEU A 376 -22.03 11.82 -4.70
CA LEU A 376 -22.51 12.12 -6.05
C LEU A 376 -23.61 11.15 -6.52
N PHE A 377 -23.41 9.84 -6.41
CA PHE A 377 -24.31 8.84 -7.02
C PHE A 377 -25.45 8.39 -6.09
N ASN A 378 -25.15 8.15 -4.82
CA ASN A 378 -26.09 7.50 -3.89
C ASN A 378 -27.42 8.26 -3.72
N PRO A 379 -27.45 9.61 -3.60
CA PRO A 379 -28.72 10.35 -3.47
C PRO A 379 -29.63 10.18 -4.68
N HIS A 380 -29.07 10.24 -5.89
CA HIS A 380 -29.83 10.13 -7.14
C HIS A 380 -30.32 8.71 -7.40
N LEU A 381 -29.47 7.71 -7.15
CA LEU A 381 -29.86 6.30 -7.27
C LEU A 381 -30.98 5.93 -6.29
N ASN A 382 -30.88 6.36 -5.03
CA ASN A 382 -31.93 6.13 -4.04
C ASN A 382 -33.24 6.80 -4.43
N GLN A 383 -33.20 8.03 -4.94
CA GLN A 383 -34.40 8.74 -5.41
C GLN A 383 -35.08 8.06 -6.60
N LEU A 384 -34.35 7.30 -7.41
CA LEU A 384 -34.90 6.58 -8.57
C LEU A 384 -35.51 5.24 -8.17
N LEU A 385 -34.79 4.45 -7.37
CA LEU A 385 -35.14 3.05 -7.08
C LEU A 385 -36.02 2.88 -5.84
N ASN A 386 -36.03 3.85 -4.92
CA ASN A 386 -36.82 3.79 -3.68
C ASN A 386 -38.09 4.68 -3.73
N ARG A 387 -38.68 4.90 -4.91
CA ARG A 387 -39.96 5.63 -5.05
C ARG A 387 -41.16 4.77 -4.59
N GLY A 388 -42.04 5.33 -3.74
CA GLY A 388 -43.35 4.73 -3.37
C GLY A 388 -43.56 4.43 -1.88
N GLY A 389 -44.85 4.27 -1.50
CA GLY A 389 -45.46 4.47 -0.16
C GLY A 389 -45.11 3.57 1.04
N GLY A 390 -45.95 3.67 2.09
CA GLY A 390 -45.71 3.19 3.46
C GLY A 390 -46.15 1.74 3.73
N GLY A 391 -45.23 0.93 4.26
CA GLY A 391 -45.46 -0.45 4.72
C GLY A 391 -44.19 -1.07 5.31
N ALA A 392 -44.32 -2.05 6.20
CA ALA A 392 -43.18 -2.68 6.90
C ALA A 392 -42.24 -3.45 5.95
N GLY A 393 -42.78 -4.28 5.05
CA GLY A 393 -41.98 -4.99 4.04
C GLY A 393 -41.23 -4.04 3.10
N ARG A 394 -41.83 -2.91 2.74
CA ARG A 394 -41.17 -1.91 1.90
C ARG A 394 -40.11 -1.09 2.65
N ARG A 395 -40.19 -0.99 3.98
CA ARG A 395 -39.14 -0.40 4.82
C ARG A 395 -37.89 -1.30 4.82
N ILE A 396 -38.08 -2.61 4.93
CA ILE A 396 -36.99 -3.60 4.83
C ILE A 396 -36.37 -3.55 3.42
N TRP A 397 -37.19 -3.57 2.37
CA TRP A 397 -36.71 -3.43 0.99
C TRP A 397 -35.91 -2.14 0.79
N ARG A 398 -36.41 -1.00 1.29
CA ARG A 398 -35.69 0.28 1.23
C ARG A 398 -34.36 0.23 1.97
N PHE A 399 -34.29 -0.42 3.12
CA PHE A 399 -33.04 -0.56 3.87
C PHE A 399 -32.01 -1.40 3.10
N VAL A 400 -32.42 -2.57 2.59
CA VAL A 400 -31.56 -3.45 1.79
C VAL A 400 -31.09 -2.73 0.53
N ASN A 401 -32.01 -2.13 -0.23
CA ASN A 401 -31.69 -1.44 -1.47
C ASN A 401 -30.79 -0.21 -1.22
N SER A 402 -31.05 0.58 -0.17
CA SER A 402 -30.17 1.72 0.16
C SER A 402 -28.75 1.28 0.51
N SER A 403 -28.60 0.13 1.18
CA SER A 403 -27.30 -0.44 1.54
C SER A 403 -26.54 -0.96 0.32
N LEU A 404 -27.25 -1.61 -0.61
CA LEU A 404 -26.70 -2.05 -1.88
C LEU A 404 -26.29 -0.86 -2.77
N LEU A 405 -27.12 0.18 -2.86
CA LEU A 405 -26.82 1.37 -3.64
C LEU A 405 -25.67 2.19 -3.06
N LEU A 406 -25.55 2.24 -1.73
CA LEU A 406 -24.39 2.82 -1.05
C LEU A 406 -23.11 2.06 -1.42
N THR A 407 -23.15 0.73 -1.33
CA THR A 407 -22.03 -0.15 -1.69
C THR A 407 -21.66 0.00 -3.16
N PHE A 408 -22.66 0.00 -4.06
CA PHE A 408 -22.46 0.22 -5.49
C PHE A 408 -21.77 1.56 -5.77
N SER A 409 -22.27 2.64 -5.15
CA SER A 409 -21.70 3.98 -5.33
C SER A 409 -20.25 4.04 -4.85
N ALA A 410 -19.94 3.44 -3.68
CA ALA A 410 -18.58 3.37 -3.16
C ALA A 410 -17.66 2.56 -4.11
N THR A 411 -18.10 1.37 -4.52
CA THR A 411 -17.34 0.49 -5.42
C THR A 411 -17.06 1.15 -6.76
N LEU A 412 -18.01 1.91 -7.33
CA LEU A 412 -17.82 2.62 -8.59
C LEU A 412 -16.64 3.62 -8.53
N GLY A 413 -16.48 4.30 -7.40
CA GLY A 413 -15.37 5.24 -7.21
C GLY A 413 -14.03 4.55 -6.93
N VAL A 414 -14.04 3.41 -6.22
CA VAL A 414 -12.83 2.78 -5.68
C VAL A 414 -12.29 1.64 -6.55
N ALA A 415 -13.14 0.93 -7.30
CA ALA A 415 -12.75 -0.23 -8.10
C ALA A 415 -11.59 0.04 -9.08
N PRO A 416 -11.54 1.15 -9.84
CA PRO A 416 -10.42 1.45 -10.72
C PRO A 416 -9.11 1.67 -9.96
N LEU A 417 -9.17 2.29 -8.77
CA LEU A 417 -8.00 2.49 -7.91
C LEU A 417 -7.53 1.16 -7.31
N ILE A 418 -8.46 0.28 -6.91
CA ILE A 418 -8.09 -1.07 -6.45
C ILE A 418 -7.41 -1.84 -7.58
N ALA A 419 -7.97 -1.79 -8.80
CA ALA A 419 -7.38 -2.42 -9.97
C ALA A 419 -5.97 -1.86 -10.25
N TRP A 420 -5.80 -0.54 -10.19
CA TRP A 420 -4.50 0.11 -10.38
C TRP A 420 -3.44 -0.31 -9.34
N TYR A 421 -3.79 -0.29 -8.05
CA TYR A 421 -2.82 -0.54 -6.97
C TYR A 421 -2.60 -2.03 -6.67
N PHE A 422 -3.63 -2.85 -6.79
CA PHE A 422 -3.61 -4.26 -6.38
C PHE A 422 -3.70 -5.22 -7.56
N GLY A 423 -4.11 -4.76 -8.74
CA GLY A 423 -4.24 -5.58 -9.94
C GLY A 423 -5.39 -6.58 -9.92
N THR A 424 -6.36 -6.38 -9.06
CA THR A 424 -7.48 -7.29 -8.89
C THR A 424 -8.77 -6.51 -8.71
N VAL A 425 -9.86 -7.01 -9.27
CA VAL A 425 -11.22 -6.52 -9.01
C VAL A 425 -12.05 -7.70 -8.52
N SER A 426 -12.64 -7.57 -7.33
CA SER A 426 -13.56 -8.57 -6.79
C SER A 426 -14.96 -8.32 -7.35
N LEU A 427 -15.42 -9.18 -8.26
CA LEU A 427 -16.78 -9.13 -8.81
C LEU A 427 -17.81 -9.51 -7.74
N ILE A 428 -17.43 -10.41 -6.83
CA ILE A 428 -18.31 -10.87 -5.77
C ILE A 428 -18.46 -9.84 -4.64
N ALA A 429 -17.62 -8.81 -4.60
CA ALA A 429 -17.65 -7.78 -3.57
C ALA A 429 -19.02 -7.12 -3.42
N PHE A 430 -19.76 -6.93 -4.52
CA PHE A 430 -21.09 -6.33 -4.44
C PHE A 430 -22.05 -7.14 -3.57
N VAL A 431 -22.04 -8.47 -3.73
CA VAL A 431 -22.92 -9.39 -2.98
C VAL A 431 -22.33 -9.68 -1.60
N ALA A 432 -21.03 -9.95 -1.52
CA ALA A 432 -20.34 -10.32 -0.28
C ALA A 432 -20.28 -9.17 0.73
N ASN A 433 -20.20 -7.91 0.28
CA ASN A 433 -20.18 -6.76 1.18
C ASN A 433 -21.45 -6.67 2.05
N PHE A 434 -22.62 -7.04 1.53
CA PHE A 434 -23.87 -6.90 2.29
C PHE A 434 -23.86 -7.71 3.60
N PRO A 435 -23.72 -9.06 3.60
CA PRO A 435 -23.70 -9.84 4.84
C PRO A 435 -22.46 -9.52 5.68
N VAL A 436 -21.28 -9.35 5.06
CA VAL A 436 -20.04 -9.11 5.83
C VAL A 436 -20.10 -7.77 6.56
N VAL A 437 -20.52 -6.68 5.91
CA VAL A 437 -20.66 -5.37 6.56
C VAL A 437 -21.78 -5.38 7.59
N LEU A 438 -22.91 -6.04 7.30
CA LEU A 438 -24.03 -6.16 8.24
C LEU A 438 -23.58 -6.83 9.54
N PHE A 439 -23.01 -8.03 9.47
CA PHE A 439 -22.56 -8.77 10.65
C PHE A 439 -21.41 -8.07 11.37
N SER A 440 -20.49 -7.45 10.63
CA SER A 440 -19.42 -6.64 11.25
C SER A 440 -19.97 -5.42 12.00
N SER A 441 -21.03 -4.79 11.48
CA SER A 441 -21.71 -3.67 12.15
C SER A 441 -22.44 -4.14 13.41
N LEU A 442 -23.16 -5.26 13.33
CA LEU A 442 -23.85 -5.87 14.49
C LEU A 442 -22.87 -6.30 15.58
N MET A 443 -21.74 -6.91 15.19
CA MET A 443 -20.62 -7.21 16.08
C MET A 443 -20.15 -5.94 16.79
N LEU A 444 -19.93 -4.84 16.07
CA LEU A 444 -19.49 -3.57 16.67
C LEU A 444 -20.51 -2.95 17.61
N TYR A 445 -21.81 -2.99 17.28
CA TYR A 445 -22.87 -2.52 18.18
C TYR A 445 -22.86 -3.30 19.50
N ALA A 446 -22.79 -4.64 19.42
CA ALA A 446 -22.70 -5.50 20.59
C ALA A 446 -21.40 -5.24 21.38
N LEU A 447 -20.28 -5.03 20.68
CA LEU A 447 -18.99 -4.76 21.30
C LEU A 447 -18.96 -3.42 22.05
N PHE A 448 -19.44 -2.33 21.45
CA PHE A 448 -19.52 -1.04 22.16
C PHE A 448 -20.48 -1.08 23.35
N ALA A 449 -21.60 -1.81 23.22
CA ALA A 449 -22.53 -2.02 24.32
C ALA A 449 -21.89 -2.85 25.45
N MET A 450 -21.16 -3.91 25.11
CA MET A 450 -20.39 -4.74 26.05
C MET A 450 -19.38 -3.88 26.82
N LEU A 451 -18.58 -3.08 26.11
CA LEU A 451 -17.59 -2.18 26.73
C LEU A 451 -18.25 -1.17 27.64
N SER A 452 -19.39 -0.59 27.26
CA SER A 452 -20.08 0.39 28.09
C SER A 452 -20.67 -0.26 29.36
N LEU A 453 -21.25 -1.46 29.24
CA LEU A 453 -21.90 -2.15 30.34
C LEU A 453 -20.95 -2.91 31.26
N ASN A 454 -19.73 -3.23 30.81
CA ASN A 454 -18.72 -3.83 31.67
C ASN A 454 -18.37 -2.95 32.89
N LEU A 455 -18.56 -1.64 32.79
CA LEU A 455 -18.40 -0.70 33.92
C LEU A 455 -19.50 -0.85 34.99
N VAL A 456 -20.63 -1.47 34.67
CA VAL A 456 -21.84 -1.52 35.52
C VAL A 456 -22.18 -2.96 35.92
N SER A 457 -22.17 -3.91 34.97
CA SER A 457 -22.53 -5.31 35.20
C SER A 457 -21.75 -6.25 34.29
N ALA A 458 -20.92 -7.10 34.89
CA ALA A 458 -20.16 -8.12 34.17
C ALA A 458 -21.06 -9.18 33.50
N ALA A 459 -22.23 -9.49 34.09
CA ALA A 459 -23.16 -10.46 33.52
C ALA A 459 -23.80 -9.93 32.21
N ALA A 460 -24.26 -8.68 32.21
CA ALA A 460 -24.81 -8.04 31.03
C ALA A 460 -23.74 -7.87 29.93
N ALA A 461 -22.52 -7.50 30.33
CA ALA A 461 -21.38 -7.47 29.41
C ALA A 461 -21.09 -8.85 28.82
N GLY A 462 -21.14 -9.93 29.61
CA GLY A 462 -20.95 -11.30 29.11
C GLY A 462 -21.93 -11.69 27.99
N VAL A 463 -23.23 -11.39 28.15
CA VAL A 463 -24.25 -11.66 27.11
C VAL A 463 -23.93 -10.90 25.83
N LEU A 464 -23.54 -9.62 25.93
CA LEU A 464 -23.19 -8.81 24.78
C LEU A 464 -21.85 -9.23 24.14
N GLY A 465 -20.91 -9.72 24.93
CA GLY A 465 -19.66 -10.33 24.45
C GLY A 465 -19.94 -11.59 23.62
N ALA A 466 -20.84 -12.45 24.10
CA ALA A 466 -21.29 -13.62 23.34
C ALA A 466 -22.03 -13.23 22.05
N ALA A 467 -22.87 -12.19 22.09
CA ALA A 467 -23.53 -11.66 20.89
C ALA A 467 -22.52 -11.09 19.89
N ALA A 468 -21.51 -10.35 20.36
CA ALA A 468 -20.43 -9.84 19.51
C ALA A 468 -19.65 -10.99 18.87
N GLN A 469 -19.32 -12.03 19.62
CA GLN A 469 -18.66 -13.25 19.11
C GLN A 469 -19.51 -13.95 18.05
N PHE A 470 -20.82 -14.11 18.27
CA PHE A 470 -21.72 -14.72 17.29
C PHE A 470 -21.74 -13.97 15.95
N PHE A 471 -21.85 -12.63 16.00
CA PHE A 471 -21.81 -11.83 14.78
C PHE A 471 -20.43 -11.79 14.12
N ALA A 472 -19.35 -11.83 14.92
CA ALA A 472 -17.99 -11.98 14.40
C ALA A 472 -17.83 -13.30 13.63
N ALA A 473 -18.32 -14.41 14.17
CA ALA A 473 -18.31 -15.72 13.52
C ALA A 473 -19.11 -15.70 12.20
N LEU A 474 -20.29 -15.08 12.18
CA LEU A 474 -21.09 -14.91 10.96
C LEU A 474 -20.37 -14.07 9.89
N ALA A 475 -19.68 -13.00 10.29
CA ALA A 475 -18.88 -12.18 9.37
C ALA A 475 -17.72 -12.99 8.75
N LEU A 476 -16.99 -13.74 9.58
CA LEU A 476 -15.89 -14.61 9.13
C LEU A 476 -16.40 -15.73 8.21
N ALA A 477 -17.48 -16.41 8.59
CA ALA A 477 -18.10 -17.47 7.79
C ALA A 477 -18.60 -16.94 6.44
N SER A 478 -19.21 -15.75 6.43
CA SER A 478 -19.65 -15.08 5.19
C SER A 478 -18.46 -14.80 4.27
N ALA A 479 -17.38 -14.21 4.80
CA ALA A 479 -16.18 -13.93 4.02
C ALA A 479 -15.56 -15.23 3.44
N SER A 480 -15.46 -16.28 4.24
CA SER A 480 -14.95 -17.58 3.79
C SER A 480 -15.83 -18.23 2.72
N PHE A 481 -17.16 -18.17 2.87
CA PHE A 481 -18.11 -18.70 1.90
C PHE A 481 -18.00 -18.01 0.54
N PHE A 482 -18.04 -16.67 0.49
CA PHE A 482 -17.92 -15.96 -0.78
C PHE A 482 -16.52 -16.05 -1.39
N SER A 483 -15.49 -16.29 -0.58
CA SER A 483 -14.12 -16.48 -1.03
C SER A 483 -13.89 -17.84 -1.73
N SER A 484 -14.74 -18.84 -1.55
CA SER A 484 -14.60 -20.15 -2.19
C SER A 484 -15.26 -20.22 -3.57
N LEU A 485 -16.06 -19.20 -3.94
CA LEU A 485 -16.76 -19.18 -5.23
C LEU A 485 -15.78 -18.92 -6.39
N PRO A 486 -15.87 -19.71 -7.48
CA PRO A 486 -15.02 -19.52 -8.65
C PRO A 486 -15.32 -18.19 -9.35
N PHE A 487 -14.32 -17.60 -10.02
CA PHE A 487 -14.42 -16.32 -10.74
C PHE A 487 -14.81 -15.10 -9.89
N GLY A 488 -14.75 -15.18 -8.56
CA GLY A 488 -15.06 -14.05 -7.67
C GLY A 488 -14.08 -12.87 -7.79
N VAL A 489 -12.87 -13.11 -8.32
CA VAL A 489 -11.82 -12.12 -8.53
C VAL A 489 -11.33 -12.19 -9.97
N VAL A 490 -11.23 -11.03 -10.62
CA VAL A 490 -10.62 -10.87 -11.93
C VAL A 490 -9.30 -10.13 -11.75
N GLU A 491 -8.23 -10.65 -12.36
CA GLU A 491 -6.94 -9.97 -12.45
C GLU A 491 -7.03 -8.92 -13.56
N PHE A 492 -6.90 -7.65 -13.18
CA PHE A 492 -6.96 -6.53 -14.11
C PHE A 492 -6.16 -5.35 -13.54
N ARG A 493 -5.17 -4.88 -14.31
CA ARG A 493 -4.38 -3.67 -14.01
C ARG A 493 -4.58 -2.66 -15.13
N PRO A 494 -5.36 -1.58 -14.91
CA PRO A 494 -5.57 -0.58 -15.94
C PRO A 494 -4.27 0.17 -16.23
N ALA A 495 -4.11 0.62 -17.48
CA ALA A 495 -3.08 1.61 -17.79
C ALA A 495 -3.43 2.98 -17.17
N ALA A 496 -2.43 3.85 -16.99
CA ALA A 496 -2.65 5.19 -16.42
C ALA A 496 -3.67 6.00 -17.25
N PHE A 497 -3.63 5.87 -18.58
CA PHE A 497 -4.59 6.48 -19.47
C PHE A 497 -6.02 5.96 -19.26
N GLU A 498 -6.20 4.64 -19.12
CA GLU A 498 -7.51 4.03 -18.88
C GLU A 498 -8.11 4.50 -17.55
N LEU A 499 -7.28 4.62 -16.52
CA LEU A 499 -7.67 5.16 -15.22
C LEU A 499 -8.15 6.61 -15.33
N LEU A 500 -7.39 7.45 -16.03
CA LEU A 500 -7.74 8.86 -16.26
C LEU A 500 -9.03 8.99 -17.09
N LEU A 501 -9.16 8.18 -18.14
CA LEU A 501 -10.34 8.14 -18.99
C LEU A 501 -11.59 7.75 -18.19
N PHE A 502 -11.48 6.73 -17.33
CA PHE A 502 -12.58 6.32 -16.46
C PHE A 502 -13.06 7.48 -15.57
N PHE A 503 -12.15 8.16 -14.87
CA PHE A 503 -12.52 9.29 -14.00
C PHE A 503 -13.02 10.51 -14.78
N PHE A 504 -12.52 10.72 -16.00
CA PHE A 504 -13.00 11.78 -16.90
C PHE A 504 -14.43 11.51 -17.40
N LEU A 505 -14.76 10.25 -17.68
CA LEU A 505 -16.09 9.84 -18.16
C LEU A 505 -17.12 9.64 -17.04
N LEU A 506 -16.68 9.41 -15.79
CA LEU A 506 -17.55 9.17 -14.62
C LEU A 506 -18.67 10.22 -14.41
N PRO A 507 -18.47 11.53 -14.68
CA PRO A 507 -19.54 12.53 -14.56
C PRO A 507 -20.64 12.42 -15.62
N VAL A 508 -20.40 11.77 -16.76
CA VAL A 508 -21.36 11.66 -17.87
C VAL A 508 -22.61 10.86 -17.47
N PRO A 509 -22.51 9.62 -16.94
CA PRO A 509 -23.70 8.91 -16.46
C PRO A 509 -24.40 9.65 -15.33
N LEU A 510 -23.66 10.36 -14.46
CA LEU A 510 -24.24 11.20 -13.42
C LEU A 510 -25.09 12.34 -14.00
N PHE A 511 -24.60 13.03 -15.05
CA PHE A 511 -25.33 14.09 -15.74
C PHE A 511 -26.68 13.60 -16.28
N PHE A 512 -26.69 12.44 -16.94
CA PHE A 512 -27.91 11.82 -17.45
C PHE A 512 -28.85 11.34 -16.33
N LEU A 513 -28.29 10.81 -15.24
CA LEU A 513 -29.04 10.38 -14.05
C LEU A 513 -29.78 11.57 -13.41
N VAL A 514 -29.10 12.70 -13.24
CA VAL A 514 -29.66 13.95 -12.70
C VAL A 514 -30.77 14.50 -13.59
N ARG A 515 -30.59 14.43 -14.92
CA ARG A 515 -31.59 14.86 -15.92
C ARG A 515 -32.76 13.87 -16.08
N LYS A 516 -32.80 12.77 -15.32
CA LYS A 516 -33.77 11.67 -15.44
C LYS A 516 -33.78 10.99 -16.83
N ARG A 517 -32.71 11.15 -17.61
CA ARG A 517 -32.48 10.57 -18.94
C ARG A 517 -31.68 9.28 -18.83
N TRP A 518 -32.23 8.32 -18.09
CA TRP A 518 -31.50 7.12 -17.67
C TRP A 518 -31.16 6.19 -18.84
N LYS A 519 -31.93 6.21 -19.93
CA LYS A 519 -31.68 5.40 -21.13
C LYS A 519 -30.40 5.85 -21.84
N GLU A 520 -30.22 7.16 -21.95
CA GLU A 520 -29.04 7.78 -22.54
C GLU A 520 -27.80 7.58 -21.65
N GLY A 521 -27.97 7.70 -20.33
CA GLY A 521 -26.91 7.35 -19.37
C GLY A 521 -26.49 5.88 -19.46
N ALA A 522 -27.45 4.97 -19.59
CA ALA A 522 -27.19 3.55 -19.81
C ALA A 522 -26.50 3.31 -21.17
N GLY A 523 -26.90 4.03 -22.22
CA GLY A 523 -26.25 3.98 -23.53
C GLY A 523 -24.77 4.39 -23.46
N VAL A 524 -24.45 5.48 -22.76
CA VAL A 524 -23.05 5.90 -22.54
C VAL A 524 -22.27 4.86 -21.75
N LEU A 525 -22.86 4.30 -20.69
CA LEU A 525 -22.22 3.23 -19.91
C LEU A 525 -21.96 1.98 -20.75
N LEU A 526 -22.90 1.60 -21.61
CA LEU A 526 -22.74 0.47 -22.52
C LEU A 526 -21.68 0.75 -23.59
N VAL A 527 -21.61 1.96 -24.14
CA VAL A 527 -20.56 2.36 -25.08
C VAL A 527 -19.20 2.40 -24.40
N ALA A 528 -19.11 2.95 -23.18
CA ALA A 528 -17.87 2.95 -22.40
C ALA A 528 -17.43 1.52 -22.06
N ALA A 529 -18.36 0.67 -21.61
CA ALA A 529 -18.10 -0.75 -21.36
C ALA A 529 -17.71 -1.49 -22.64
N ASN A 530 -18.34 -1.18 -23.77
CA ASN A 530 -18.01 -1.73 -25.07
C ASN A 530 -16.59 -1.33 -25.48
N ILE A 531 -16.24 -0.04 -25.46
CA ILE A 531 -14.87 0.44 -25.71
C ILE A 531 -13.88 -0.25 -24.76
N PHE A 532 -14.24 -0.42 -23.49
CA PHE A 532 -13.37 -1.07 -22.50
C PHE A 532 -13.20 -2.58 -22.70
N VAL A 533 -14.24 -3.27 -23.20
CA VAL A 533 -14.16 -4.69 -23.57
C VAL A 533 -13.35 -4.82 -24.86
N TRP A 534 -13.68 -4.02 -25.87
CA TRP A 534 -13.04 -4.09 -27.18
C TRP A 534 -11.62 -3.52 -27.19
N GLN A 535 -11.23 -2.58 -26.32
CA GLN A 535 -9.82 -2.17 -26.23
C GLN A 535 -8.91 -3.35 -25.88
N GLY A 536 -9.39 -4.31 -25.06
CA GLY A 536 -8.64 -5.53 -24.75
C GLY A 536 -8.52 -6.51 -25.93
N PHE A 537 -9.37 -6.36 -26.95
CA PHE A 537 -9.32 -7.14 -28.20
C PHE A 537 -8.65 -6.39 -29.37
N VAL A 538 -8.78 -5.06 -29.41
CA VAL A 538 -8.35 -4.16 -30.49
C VAL A 538 -6.94 -3.64 -30.25
N VAL A 539 -6.56 -3.44 -28.99
CA VAL A 539 -5.15 -3.39 -28.59
C VAL A 539 -4.79 -4.86 -28.35
N PRO A 540 -4.24 -5.59 -29.34
CA PRO A 540 -3.60 -6.86 -29.02
C PRO A 540 -2.61 -6.58 -27.88
N PRO A 541 -2.30 -7.53 -26.98
CA PRO A 541 -1.20 -7.37 -26.04
C PRO A 541 0.04 -6.99 -26.86
N ALA A 542 0.30 -5.68 -26.93
CA ALA A 542 1.31 -5.12 -27.80
C ALA A 542 2.59 -5.18 -26.99
N ALA A 543 3.20 -6.35 -26.99
CA ALA A 543 4.61 -6.54 -26.73
C ALA A 543 4.93 -7.95 -27.23
N VAL A 544 5.69 -8.04 -28.33
CA VAL A 544 6.48 -9.24 -28.61
C VAL A 544 7.10 -9.67 -27.29
N SER A 545 6.71 -10.82 -26.72
CA SER A 545 7.22 -11.20 -25.40
C SER A 545 8.74 -11.10 -25.41
N PRO A 546 9.36 -10.56 -24.35
CA PRO A 546 10.80 -10.46 -24.33
C PRO A 546 11.38 -11.87 -24.51
N ALA A 547 12.44 -11.95 -25.32
CA ALA A 547 13.19 -13.16 -25.57
C ALA A 547 13.63 -13.84 -24.26
N PHE A 548 13.99 -13.03 -23.27
CA PHE A 548 14.35 -13.46 -21.93
C PHE A 548 13.90 -12.45 -20.88
N LEU A 549 13.35 -12.96 -19.78
CA LEU A 549 12.94 -12.18 -18.61
C LEU A 549 13.39 -12.88 -17.33
N SER A 550 14.11 -12.17 -16.47
CA SER A 550 14.36 -12.65 -15.11
C SER A 550 13.27 -12.17 -14.16
N VAL A 551 12.90 -12.98 -13.19
CA VAL A 551 11.93 -12.62 -12.15
C VAL A 551 12.59 -12.84 -10.79
N ASN A 552 12.75 -11.78 -10.01
CA ASN A 552 13.30 -11.86 -8.67
C ASN A 552 12.23 -12.33 -7.66
N LEU A 553 12.53 -13.44 -6.97
CA LEU A 553 11.69 -14.05 -5.94
C LEU A 553 12.29 -13.85 -4.52
N GLY A 554 13.11 -12.80 -4.36
CA GLY A 554 13.83 -12.43 -3.14
C GLY A 554 15.14 -13.17 -2.96
N ARG A 555 15.08 -14.43 -2.49
CA ARG A 555 16.28 -15.27 -2.32
C ARG A 555 16.58 -16.15 -3.54
N ASN A 556 15.61 -16.31 -4.45
CA ASN A 556 15.75 -17.05 -5.70
C ASN A 556 15.30 -16.19 -6.89
N HIS A 557 15.38 -16.76 -8.08
CA HIS A 557 14.98 -16.19 -9.35
C HIS A 557 14.21 -17.27 -10.12
N SER A 558 13.26 -16.82 -10.94
CA SER A 558 12.67 -17.60 -12.01
C SER A 558 13.06 -16.93 -13.32
N PHE A 559 13.18 -17.70 -14.41
CA PHE A 559 13.51 -17.16 -15.72
C PHE A 559 12.43 -17.55 -16.71
N LEU A 560 12.02 -16.59 -17.53
CA LEU A 560 11.02 -16.78 -18.57
C LEU A 560 11.72 -16.58 -19.91
N PHE A 561 11.54 -17.51 -20.83
CA PHE A 561 12.12 -17.50 -22.16
C PHE A 561 11.02 -17.57 -23.20
N SER A 562 11.09 -16.75 -24.23
CA SER A 562 10.14 -16.79 -25.35
C SER A 562 10.85 -16.99 -26.67
N SER A 563 10.32 -17.91 -27.48
CA SER A 563 10.68 -18.04 -28.90
C SER A 563 9.78 -17.20 -29.82
N GLY A 564 8.81 -16.48 -29.26
CA GLY A 564 7.72 -15.82 -29.96
C GLY A 564 6.48 -16.70 -30.15
N PHE A 565 6.64 -18.03 -30.19
CA PHE A 565 5.54 -19.00 -30.29
C PHE A 565 5.37 -19.83 -29.03
N GLU A 566 6.46 -20.10 -28.32
CA GLU A 566 6.48 -20.91 -27.10
C GLU A 566 7.10 -20.11 -25.98
N SER A 567 6.55 -20.28 -24.77
CA SER A 567 7.06 -19.69 -23.54
C SER A 567 7.56 -20.80 -22.64
N ILE A 568 8.76 -20.65 -22.08
CA ILE A 568 9.37 -21.62 -21.17
C ILE A 568 9.66 -20.92 -19.86
N GLN A 569 9.23 -21.56 -18.77
CA GLN A 569 9.53 -21.10 -17.42
C GLN A 569 10.60 -21.98 -16.80
N VAL A 570 11.70 -21.40 -16.34
CA VAL A 570 12.72 -22.05 -15.52
C VAL A 570 12.49 -21.69 -14.06
N ASP A 571 12.21 -22.70 -13.25
CA ASP A 571 11.83 -22.65 -11.84
C ASP A 571 10.53 -21.89 -11.51
N ALA A 572 9.85 -22.36 -10.46
CA ALA A 572 8.61 -21.81 -9.92
C ALA A 572 8.77 -21.16 -8.53
N GLY A 573 10.01 -21.01 -8.04
CA GLY A 573 10.32 -20.50 -6.71
C GLY A 573 10.34 -21.54 -5.59
N ARG A 574 10.18 -21.10 -4.33
CA ARG A 574 10.19 -21.96 -3.13
C ARG A 574 8.88 -21.93 -2.35
N LYS A 575 8.04 -20.92 -2.58
CA LYS A 575 6.77 -20.75 -1.89
C LYS A 575 5.63 -20.64 -2.90
N PRO A 576 4.39 -21.03 -2.54
CA PRO A 576 3.23 -20.84 -3.40
C PRO A 576 3.03 -19.37 -3.85
N SER A 577 3.39 -18.41 -2.99
CA SER A 577 3.35 -16.98 -3.31
C SER A 577 4.29 -16.56 -4.44
N ASP A 578 5.37 -17.30 -4.67
CA ASP A 578 6.35 -17.00 -5.71
C ASP A 578 5.75 -17.27 -7.10
N ARG A 579 4.91 -18.29 -7.22
CA ARG A 579 4.20 -18.61 -8.46
C ARG A 579 3.30 -17.47 -8.92
N GLU A 580 2.54 -16.90 -7.99
CA GLU A 580 1.68 -15.75 -8.27
C GLU A 580 2.51 -14.55 -8.76
N ARG A 581 3.69 -14.35 -8.17
CA ARG A 581 4.62 -13.32 -8.62
C ARG A 581 5.13 -13.55 -10.05
N VAL A 582 5.52 -14.78 -10.40
CA VAL A 582 5.94 -15.12 -11.78
C VAL A 582 4.80 -14.91 -12.76
N ARG A 583 3.60 -15.40 -12.45
CA ARG A 583 2.40 -15.24 -13.29
C ARG A 583 2.08 -13.77 -13.59
N GLN A 584 2.23 -12.89 -12.59
CA GLN A 584 2.03 -11.45 -12.79
C GLN A 584 3.05 -10.85 -13.76
N GLN A 585 4.29 -11.36 -13.78
CA GLN A 585 5.31 -10.92 -14.73
C GLN A 585 5.06 -11.51 -16.13
N GLU A 586 4.61 -12.76 -16.23
CA GLU A 586 4.18 -13.35 -17.51
C GLU A 586 3.09 -12.50 -18.17
N ALA A 587 2.01 -12.20 -17.43
CA ALA A 587 0.93 -11.37 -17.94
C ALA A 587 1.37 -9.93 -18.25
N GLY A 588 2.23 -9.33 -17.41
CA GLY A 588 2.70 -7.95 -17.56
C GLY A 588 3.63 -7.74 -18.77
N PHE A 589 4.33 -8.77 -19.22
CA PHE A 589 5.24 -8.72 -20.37
C PHE A 589 4.70 -9.48 -21.59
N GLY A 590 3.44 -9.94 -21.55
CA GLY A 590 2.79 -10.60 -22.67
C GLY A 590 3.33 -12.01 -22.98
N PHE A 591 3.82 -12.74 -21.99
CA PHE A 591 4.11 -14.17 -22.15
C PHE A 591 2.81 -14.97 -22.21
N PHE A 592 2.82 -16.03 -23.03
CA PHE A 592 1.75 -17.03 -23.01
C PHE A 592 1.93 -17.96 -21.81
N SER A 593 0.88 -18.72 -21.46
CA SER A 593 1.02 -19.84 -20.53
C SER A 593 2.19 -20.72 -20.96
N PRO A 594 3.09 -21.12 -20.05
CA PRO A 594 4.30 -21.83 -20.42
C PRO A 594 3.98 -23.15 -21.10
N SER A 595 4.60 -23.38 -22.27
CA SER A 595 4.53 -24.63 -23.02
C SER A 595 5.31 -25.74 -22.30
N ALA A 596 6.38 -25.36 -21.58
CA ALA A 596 7.16 -26.22 -20.71
C ALA A 596 7.65 -25.48 -19.45
N VAL A 597 7.74 -26.22 -18.34
CA VAL A 597 8.33 -25.74 -17.08
C VAL A 597 9.55 -26.59 -16.74
N VAL A 598 10.70 -25.94 -16.58
CA VAL A 598 12.00 -26.56 -16.32
C VAL A 598 12.38 -26.40 -14.87
N GLN A 599 12.62 -27.52 -14.19
CA GLN A 599 13.07 -27.54 -12.81
C GLN A 599 14.59 -27.36 -12.70
N LEU A 600 15.03 -26.38 -11.93
CA LEU A 600 16.41 -26.24 -11.47
C LEU A 600 16.50 -26.49 -9.95
N TYR A 601 15.81 -25.68 -9.15
CA TYR A 601 15.82 -25.72 -7.68
C TYR A 601 14.44 -25.84 -7.05
N SER A 602 13.37 -25.55 -7.80
CA SER A 602 12.02 -25.59 -7.25
C SER A 602 11.62 -27.00 -6.81
N PRO A 603 10.87 -27.15 -5.71
CA PRO A 603 10.26 -28.43 -5.34
C PRO A 603 9.29 -28.91 -6.43
N ASP A 604 9.21 -30.22 -6.62
CA ASP A 604 8.35 -30.86 -7.61
C ASP A 604 6.89 -30.39 -7.48
N SER A 605 6.40 -30.25 -6.26
CA SER A 605 5.03 -29.78 -5.98
C SER A 605 4.73 -28.39 -6.52
N LEU A 606 5.73 -27.49 -6.58
CA LEU A 606 5.55 -26.16 -7.15
C LEU A 606 5.67 -26.17 -8.67
N VAL A 607 6.56 -26.99 -9.22
CA VAL A 607 6.74 -27.15 -10.67
C VAL A 607 5.49 -27.77 -11.30
N LEU A 608 5.02 -28.89 -10.75
CA LEU A 608 3.81 -29.59 -11.19
C LEU A 608 2.53 -28.80 -10.93
N GLY A 609 2.60 -27.80 -10.05
CA GLY A 609 1.49 -26.90 -9.83
C GLY A 609 1.23 -25.99 -11.04
N VAL A 610 2.28 -25.60 -11.78
CA VAL A 610 2.18 -24.65 -12.91
C VAL A 610 1.43 -25.29 -14.07
N SER A 611 0.41 -24.61 -14.60
CA SER A 611 -0.38 -25.12 -15.73
C SER A 611 0.42 -25.07 -17.02
N SER A 612 1.05 -26.20 -17.38
CA SER A 612 1.90 -26.36 -18.57
C SER A 612 1.59 -27.68 -19.28
N GLY A 613 1.85 -27.72 -20.59
CA GLY A 613 1.73 -28.93 -21.40
C GLY A 613 2.85 -29.94 -21.13
N HIS A 614 4.04 -29.46 -20.77
CA HIS A 614 5.21 -30.30 -20.51
C HIS A 614 5.92 -29.89 -19.21
N TYR A 615 6.52 -30.87 -18.54
CA TYR A 615 7.35 -30.66 -17.34
C TYR A 615 8.72 -31.30 -17.60
N PHE A 616 9.79 -30.57 -17.28
CA PHE A 616 11.16 -31.03 -17.39
C PHE A 616 11.80 -31.04 -16.01
N LEU A 617 11.70 -32.18 -15.35
CA LEU A 617 12.13 -32.41 -13.97
C LEU A 617 13.64 -32.65 -13.88
N GLN A 618 14.18 -32.78 -12.66
CA GLN A 618 15.61 -33.01 -12.45
C GLN A 618 16.13 -34.33 -13.05
N ALA A 619 15.27 -35.33 -13.24
CA ALA A 619 15.64 -36.61 -13.83
C ALA A 619 15.73 -36.58 -15.37
N ASP A 620 15.13 -35.56 -16.00
CA ASP A 620 15.04 -35.48 -17.45
C ASP A 620 16.31 -34.89 -18.06
N SER A 621 16.71 -35.44 -19.22
CA SER A 621 17.94 -35.07 -19.92
C SER A 621 17.71 -34.24 -21.19
N LEU A 622 16.61 -34.46 -21.91
CA LEU A 622 16.27 -33.77 -23.14
C LEU A 622 14.74 -33.64 -23.30
N LEU A 623 14.27 -32.46 -23.69
CA LEU A 623 12.90 -32.19 -24.13
C LEU A 623 12.94 -31.37 -25.41
N VAL A 624 12.24 -31.82 -26.44
CA VAL A 624 12.18 -31.17 -27.76
C VAL A 624 10.77 -30.63 -27.96
N LEU A 625 10.66 -29.31 -28.09
CA LEU A 625 9.44 -28.61 -28.47
C LEU A 625 9.55 -28.15 -29.93
N PRO A 626 8.42 -27.82 -30.61
CA PRO A 626 8.41 -27.31 -31.98
C PRO A 626 9.41 -26.20 -32.29
N SER A 627 9.63 -25.26 -31.37
CA SER A 627 10.51 -24.10 -31.61
C SER A 627 11.71 -24.01 -30.67
N VAL A 628 11.75 -24.81 -29.61
CA VAL A 628 12.81 -24.79 -28.60
C VAL A 628 13.24 -26.20 -28.21
N VAL A 629 14.53 -26.38 -27.99
CA VAL A 629 15.07 -27.60 -27.37
C VAL A 629 15.64 -27.27 -26.00
N ILE A 630 15.35 -28.15 -25.04
CA ILE A 630 15.78 -28.07 -23.65
C ILE A 630 16.65 -29.28 -23.36
N ALA A 631 17.89 -29.06 -22.92
CA ALA A 631 18.78 -30.13 -22.48
C ALA A 631 19.29 -29.86 -21.08
N ARG A 632 19.61 -30.94 -20.34
CA ARG A 632 20.29 -30.90 -19.04
C ARG A 632 21.66 -31.59 -19.15
N PRO A 633 22.73 -30.86 -19.54
CA PRO A 633 24.06 -31.44 -19.68
C PRO A 633 24.66 -31.90 -18.34
N ALA A 634 24.25 -31.28 -17.24
CA ALA A 634 24.67 -31.62 -15.89
C ALA A 634 23.53 -31.32 -14.90
N ARG A 635 23.60 -31.91 -13.70
CA ARG A 635 22.50 -31.87 -12.71
C ARG A 635 21.96 -30.46 -12.48
N ARG A 636 22.83 -29.45 -12.45
CA ARG A 636 22.46 -28.06 -12.19
C ARG A 636 22.75 -27.12 -13.37
N VAL A 637 22.72 -27.66 -14.59
CA VAL A 637 22.91 -26.91 -15.82
C VAL A 637 21.79 -27.25 -16.79
N VAL A 638 21.12 -26.22 -17.30
CA VAL A 638 20.10 -26.35 -18.33
C VAL A 638 20.47 -25.45 -19.51
N LYS A 639 20.39 -26.01 -20.71
CA LYS A 639 20.55 -25.27 -21.97
C LYS A 639 19.21 -25.24 -22.69
N LEU A 640 18.80 -24.04 -23.07
CA LEU A 640 17.62 -23.74 -23.88
C LEU A 640 18.12 -23.17 -25.19
N TRP A 641 17.64 -23.64 -26.33
CA TRP A 641 17.97 -22.98 -27.59
C TRP A 641 16.84 -23.06 -28.60
N SER A 642 16.65 -21.96 -29.32
CA SER A 642 15.77 -21.83 -30.47
C SER A 642 16.61 -21.56 -31.72
N ARG A 643 15.96 -21.35 -32.87
CA ARG A 643 16.66 -20.97 -34.11
C ARG A 643 17.36 -19.60 -34.04
N ARG A 644 16.98 -18.74 -33.09
CA ARG A 644 17.46 -17.35 -33.01
C ARG A 644 18.36 -17.06 -31.80
N GLN A 645 18.30 -17.89 -30.76
CA GLN A 645 19.02 -17.62 -29.51
C GLN A 645 19.22 -18.89 -28.70
N SER A 646 20.31 -18.91 -27.94
CA SER A 646 20.64 -19.95 -26.98
C SER A 646 20.92 -19.35 -25.60
N VAL A 647 20.33 -19.96 -24.57
CA VAL A 647 20.44 -19.56 -23.18
C VAL A 647 20.96 -20.74 -22.35
N LEU A 648 22.03 -20.51 -21.59
CA LEU A 648 22.54 -21.46 -20.61
C LEU A 648 22.27 -20.95 -19.21
N VAL A 649 21.57 -21.73 -18.39
CA VAL A 649 21.37 -21.45 -16.97
C VAL A 649 22.16 -22.47 -16.16
N ALA A 650 23.10 -22.01 -15.34
CA ALA A 650 23.95 -22.89 -14.53
C ALA A 650 24.05 -22.44 -13.07
N SER A 651 24.11 -23.43 -12.19
CA SER A 651 24.28 -23.27 -10.75
C SER A 651 25.73 -23.52 -10.32
N GLY A 652 26.47 -22.45 -10.10
CA GLY A 652 27.88 -22.53 -9.75
C GLY A 652 28.78 -22.77 -10.95
N THR A 653 30.09 -22.63 -10.73
CA THR A 653 31.11 -22.76 -11.78
C THR A 653 31.59 -24.20 -11.96
N GLY A 654 31.47 -25.05 -10.93
CA GLY A 654 32.09 -26.37 -10.91
C GLY A 654 31.49 -27.40 -11.88
N GLU A 655 30.27 -27.17 -12.37
CA GLU A 655 29.63 -28.02 -13.39
C GLU A 655 29.86 -27.52 -14.82
N LEU A 656 30.45 -26.34 -15.01
CA LEU A 656 30.79 -25.83 -16.34
C LEU A 656 31.90 -26.71 -16.95
N ARG A 657 31.74 -27.06 -18.22
CA ARG A 657 32.70 -27.83 -19.01
C ARG A 657 33.02 -27.08 -20.31
N LEU A 658 34.20 -27.33 -20.85
CA LEU A 658 34.62 -26.77 -22.14
C LEU A 658 34.09 -27.69 -23.26
N SER A 659 32.80 -27.59 -23.56
CA SER A 659 32.17 -28.34 -24.66
C SER A 659 31.00 -27.56 -25.28
N GLU A 660 30.60 -27.93 -26.50
CA GLU A 660 29.54 -27.24 -27.25
C GLU A 660 28.18 -27.20 -26.53
N LEU A 661 27.88 -28.20 -25.71
CA LEU A 661 26.66 -28.23 -24.89
C LEU A 661 26.63 -27.13 -23.81
N PHE A 662 27.77 -26.52 -23.48
CA PHE A 662 27.89 -25.44 -22.51
C PHE A 662 28.14 -24.09 -23.18
N ARG A 663 28.00 -24.00 -24.50
CA ARG A 663 28.07 -22.73 -25.24
C ARG A 663 26.66 -22.15 -25.42
N ALA A 664 26.51 -20.85 -25.21
CA ALA A 664 25.26 -20.13 -25.41
C ALA A 664 25.50 -18.63 -25.67
N ASP A 665 24.56 -17.98 -26.35
CA ASP A 665 24.59 -16.54 -26.63
C ASP A 665 24.39 -15.76 -25.32
N THR A 666 23.43 -16.21 -24.50
CA THR A 666 23.20 -15.69 -23.15
C THR A 666 23.49 -16.75 -22.10
N ALA A 667 24.27 -16.41 -21.07
CA ALA A 667 24.58 -17.30 -19.97
C ALA A 667 24.21 -16.69 -18.62
N VAL A 668 23.49 -17.44 -17.80
CA VAL A 668 23.07 -17.05 -16.45
C VAL A 668 23.73 -17.99 -15.45
N LEU A 669 24.66 -17.47 -14.65
CA LEU A 669 25.49 -18.24 -13.73
C LEU A 669 25.24 -17.84 -12.29
N TRP A 670 24.78 -18.78 -11.47
CA TRP A 670 24.57 -18.55 -10.06
C TRP A 670 25.85 -18.79 -9.25
N ILE A 671 26.41 -17.77 -8.61
CA ILE A 671 27.70 -17.86 -7.92
C ILE A 671 27.52 -17.90 -6.40
N TYR A 672 27.77 -19.04 -5.77
CA TYR A 672 27.64 -19.21 -4.31
C TYR A 672 28.94 -18.98 -3.54
N SER A 673 30.09 -19.14 -4.20
CA SER A 673 31.42 -18.87 -3.67
C SER A 673 32.29 -18.34 -4.80
N PHE A 674 33.22 -17.42 -4.52
CA PHE A 674 34.05 -16.82 -5.56
C PHE A 674 35.51 -16.64 -5.15
N GLY A 675 36.14 -17.77 -4.79
CA GLY A 675 37.58 -17.84 -4.52
C GLY A 675 38.42 -17.99 -5.80
N GLN A 676 39.73 -18.21 -5.63
CA GLN A 676 40.67 -18.34 -6.76
C GLN A 676 40.31 -19.48 -7.72
N LYS A 677 39.85 -20.63 -7.21
CA LYS A 677 39.43 -21.76 -8.03
C LYS A 677 38.28 -21.38 -8.97
N GLN A 678 37.21 -20.81 -8.43
CA GLN A 678 36.03 -20.41 -9.20
C GLN A 678 36.35 -19.30 -10.20
N GLN A 679 37.27 -18.37 -9.87
CA GLN A 679 37.75 -17.36 -10.80
C GLN A 679 38.44 -17.99 -12.03
N ARG A 680 39.29 -18.99 -11.82
CA ARG A 680 39.97 -19.72 -12.91
C ARG A 680 38.98 -20.50 -13.76
N GLU A 681 38.07 -21.25 -13.14
CA GLU A 681 37.03 -22.02 -13.83
C GLU A 681 36.12 -21.12 -14.68
N LEU A 682 35.67 -20.00 -14.11
CA LEU A 682 34.82 -19.07 -14.83
C LEU A 682 35.58 -18.33 -15.94
N ALA A 683 36.85 -18.00 -15.71
CA ALA A 683 37.71 -17.38 -16.72
C ALA A 683 37.92 -18.29 -17.93
N SER A 684 38.34 -19.53 -17.72
CA SER A 684 38.57 -20.47 -18.81
C SER A 684 37.28 -20.76 -19.58
N TRP A 685 36.15 -20.89 -18.87
CA TRP A 685 34.86 -21.09 -19.52
C TRP A 685 34.46 -19.89 -20.37
N LEU A 686 34.57 -18.66 -19.86
CA LEU A 686 34.23 -17.44 -20.61
C LEU A 686 35.09 -17.25 -21.87
N GLU A 687 36.39 -17.59 -21.80
CA GLU A 687 37.30 -17.51 -22.94
C GLU A 687 36.94 -18.49 -24.05
N TYR A 688 36.43 -19.67 -23.68
CA TYR A 688 35.97 -20.71 -24.60
C TYR A 688 34.57 -20.45 -25.15
N SER A 689 33.59 -20.22 -24.28
CA SER A 689 32.18 -20.13 -24.68
C SER A 689 31.85 -18.82 -25.39
N ARG A 690 32.57 -17.73 -25.02
CA ARG A 690 32.40 -16.37 -25.54
C ARG A 690 30.92 -15.98 -25.71
N PRO A 691 30.13 -16.03 -24.62
CA PRO A 691 28.74 -15.61 -24.68
C PRO A 691 28.69 -14.12 -25.01
N GLU A 692 27.71 -13.72 -25.82
CA GLU A 692 27.45 -12.30 -26.07
C GLU A 692 27.08 -11.60 -24.77
N HIS A 693 26.34 -12.30 -23.90
CA HIS A 693 25.91 -11.82 -22.60
C HIS A 693 26.11 -12.88 -21.51
N CYS A 694 26.84 -12.54 -20.44
CA CYS A 694 27.01 -13.39 -19.27
C CYS A 694 26.62 -12.68 -17.98
N LEU A 695 25.75 -13.33 -17.20
CA LEU A 695 25.12 -12.78 -16.02
C LEU A 695 25.57 -13.54 -14.80
N LEU A 696 26.29 -12.85 -13.94
CA LEU A 696 26.78 -13.39 -12.68
C LEU A 696 25.80 -13.02 -11.57
N VAL A 697 24.98 -13.98 -11.15
CA VAL A 697 23.96 -13.82 -10.12
C VAL A 697 24.51 -14.27 -8.77
N PRO A 698 24.70 -13.38 -7.78
CA PRO A 698 25.26 -13.75 -6.49
C PRO A 698 24.26 -14.59 -5.66
N GLY A 699 24.75 -15.71 -5.14
CA GLY A 699 24.05 -16.59 -4.20
C GLY A 699 23.54 -15.89 -2.95
N GLY A 700 22.50 -16.46 -2.33
CA GLY A 700 22.05 -16.10 -0.97
C GLY A 700 23.17 -16.06 0.07
N PHE A 701 24.16 -16.93 -0.08
CA PHE A 701 25.22 -17.21 0.89
C PHE A 701 26.60 -16.66 0.49
N LEU A 702 26.68 -15.90 -0.62
CA LEU A 702 27.95 -15.34 -1.07
C LEU A 702 28.45 -14.27 -0.08
N LYS A 703 29.67 -14.42 0.44
CA LYS A 703 30.27 -13.48 1.39
C LYS A 703 30.41 -12.08 0.77
N ARG A 704 30.35 -11.03 1.59
CA ARG A 704 30.47 -9.63 1.13
C ARG A 704 31.80 -9.38 0.38
N ALA A 705 32.90 -9.94 0.88
CA ALA A 705 34.22 -9.86 0.23
C ALA A 705 34.20 -10.53 -1.16
N ASP A 706 33.73 -11.77 -1.25
CA ASP A 706 33.60 -12.51 -2.52
C ASP A 706 32.68 -11.80 -3.53
N ARG A 707 31.62 -11.15 -3.04
CA ARG A 707 30.69 -10.37 -3.89
C ARG A 707 31.38 -9.16 -4.52
N GLU A 708 32.23 -8.46 -3.77
CA GLU A 708 33.02 -7.34 -4.28
C GLU A 708 34.08 -7.82 -5.29
N ILE A 709 34.72 -8.96 -5.03
CA ILE A 709 35.66 -9.58 -5.97
C ILE A 709 34.95 -9.98 -7.26
N LEU A 710 33.78 -10.62 -7.17
CA LEU A 710 32.94 -10.99 -8.33
C LEU A 710 32.52 -9.76 -9.15
N ARG A 711 32.17 -8.65 -8.49
CA ARG A 711 31.86 -7.39 -9.15
C ARG A 711 33.06 -6.80 -9.87
N ARG A 712 34.24 -6.80 -9.24
CA ARG A 712 35.48 -6.33 -9.89
C ARG A 712 35.87 -7.22 -11.06
N PHE A 713 35.62 -8.52 -10.96
CA PHE A 713 35.86 -9.49 -12.04
C PHE A 713 34.97 -9.22 -13.25
N SER A 714 33.68 -8.93 -13.06
CA SER A 714 32.77 -8.61 -14.16
C SER A 714 33.16 -7.29 -14.85
N LEU A 715 33.52 -6.26 -14.09
CA LEU A 715 33.90 -4.94 -14.63
C LEU A 715 35.11 -4.97 -15.57
N LYS A 716 35.97 -5.99 -15.45
CA LYS A 716 37.15 -6.16 -16.29
C LYS A 716 36.86 -6.82 -17.63
N ARG A 717 35.63 -7.28 -17.89
CA ARG A 717 35.29 -8.07 -19.08
C ARG A 717 34.06 -7.54 -19.79
N PRO A 718 34.17 -7.19 -21.09
CA PRO A 718 33.00 -6.79 -21.87
C PRO A 718 32.02 -7.97 -21.98
N GLY A 719 30.72 -7.69 -21.95
CA GLY A 719 29.65 -8.71 -22.02
C GLY A 719 29.39 -9.48 -20.71
N VAL A 720 30.21 -9.30 -19.66
CA VAL A 720 30.00 -9.94 -18.35
C VAL A 720 29.46 -8.94 -17.35
N GLU A 721 28.22 -9.15 -16.90
CA GLU A 721 27.57 -8.26 -15.96
C GLU A 721 27.38 -8.91 -14.60
N PHE A 722 27.68 -8.13 -13.56
CA PHE A 722 27.32 -8.46 -12.20
C PHE A 722 25.87 -8.02 -11.96
N HIS A 723 24.97 -8.99 -11.84
CA HIS A 723 23.56 -8.70 -11.66
C HIS A 723 23.24 -8.60 -10.16
N SER A 724 22.94 -7.38 -9.71
CA SER A 724 22.39 -7.18 -8.36
C SER A 724 21.08 -7.94 -8.24
N LYS A 725 20.80 -8.53 -7.06
CA LYS A 725 19.49 -9.14 -6.78
C LYS A 725 18.35 -8.16 -7.07
N ASP A 726 18.56 -6.86 -6.90
CA ASP A 726 17.49 -5.87 -6.90
C ASP A 726 17.01 -5.41 -8.29
N ARG A 727 17.59 -5.92 -9.38
CA ARG A 727 17.19 -5.53 -10.74
C ARG A 727 16.54 -6.69 -11.47
N GLN A 728 15.57 -6.37 -12.30
CA GLN A 728 14.93 -7.30 -13.24
C GLN A 728 15.59 -7.15 -14.60
N MET A 729 15.70 -8.25 -15.34
CA MET A 729 16.23 -8.23 -16.70
C MET A 729 15.14 -8.48 -17.71
N VAL A 730 15.12 -7.69 -18.78
CA VAL A 730 14.22 -7.82 -19.91
C VAL A 730 15.08 -7.73 -21.17
N VAL A 731 15.04 -8.75 -22.02
CA VAL A 731 15.76 -8.82 -23.31
C VAL A 731 14.72 -8.88 -24.42
N TRP A 732 14.69 -7.89 -25.32
CA TRP A 732 13.77 -7.88 -26.46
C TRP A 732 14.42 -8.52 -27.70
N PRO A 733 13.64 -9.11 -28.63
CA PRO A 733 14.20 -9.82 -29.79
C PRO A 733 14.97 -8.97 -30.81
N ASP A 734 14.70 -7.67 -30.91
CA ASP A 734 15.21 -6.79 -31.99
C ASP A 734 16.04 -5.57 -31.52
N GLU A 735 16.29 -5.42 -30.21
CA GLU A 735 17.17 -4.35 -29.70
C GLU A 735 18.58 -4.90 -29.41
N PRO A 736 19.67 -4.30 -29.95
CA PRO A 736 20.97 -4.47 -29.31
C PRO A 736 20.85 -3.90 -27.90
N LEU A 737 21.08 -4.74 -26.89
CA LEU A 737 20.79 -4.46 -25.48
C LEU A 737 21.32 -3.10 -25.04
N SER A 738 20.45 -2.09 -24.99
CA SER A 738 20.76 -0.81 -24.38
C SER A 738 20.46 -0.91 -22.88
N PHE A 739 21.50 -1.19 -22.10
CA PHE A 739 21.43 -1.25 -20.63
C PHE A 739 21.31 0.14 -19.98
N ARG A 740 20.46 1.02 -20.51
CA ARG A 740 20.17 2.32 -19.88
C ARG A 740 18.93 2.17 -19.02
N GLY A 741 19.16 2.17 -17.71
CA GLY A 741 18.12 2.04 -16.71
C GLY A 741 17.05 3.13 -16.80
N SER A 742 15.82 2.70 -16.57
CA SER A 742 14.71 3.53 -16.09
C SER A 742 14.07 2.84 -14.89
#